data_AF-A0A836KUD7-F1
#
_entry.id   AF-A0A836KUD7-F1
#
_cell.length_a   1.000
_cell.length_b   1.000
_cell.length_c   1.000
_cell.angle_alpha   90.00
_cell.angle_beta   90.00
_cell.angle_gamma   90.00
#
_symmetry.space_group_name_H-M   'P 1'
#
loop_
_entity.id
_entity.type
_entity.pdbx_description
1 polymer ?
#
loop_
_entity_poly.entity_id
_entity_poly.type
_entity_poly.pdbx_seq_one_letter_code
_entity_poly.pdbx_strand_id
1 'polypeptide(L)'
;MSEHYGIDEAARKRLRTEGPSASPPAPPAPAAPFLPCDASPDVESAAVNGHLPASSTPSPKGGGAESVLPTTSAKEARFEGRCMPPSFHSLLGDYNAPEEAKDLEDLVGGHEDFSDLPEARREALLQAVRTLVKRAAGVTAVGQLEHLRVKASRLHGFKDTARKSELTAAYRQLVREGAIRENAVIEELLIRKKGKSHSGVLVVTVFMGPGEFSCPKDCYYCPNQPGIARSYLLKEPGVLRGFRNGWDPISQFYDRASALENNGHVVDKIELIILGGTFSFYPQRYAEEFMAASFYAANTYYDSAPLRPMRGLAAELTLNEDARCRIIGVTVETRPDYISASELRRFRHLGVTRVQLGIQHLDDDILNIINRDCPTAKTVVAIQRLLDAGFKVDAHWMPDLPGSSFEKDMELFETLFSAENELFQVDQWKVYPTATVPFTKISEWYEQGRYKPYAELDNGTYMVKLLVYIMEHCPYRIRLNRIIRDIPTTYIMGGEKRCNLRQVIESEMRARHVRCKDIRERECKGNPIDRANTHLFTDEFRASEGTELYLSVENEDRTQLYGHLRLRLRDGAAREERNILPVLRGCALIRELHTYGKLIAVSQQNTGHETQHVGVGTQLMREAERIAKERGYHRMAVIAGVGVRRYYAKLGYRLEDTYMVKMLDDQANAITEEQVVQDDDNENSAYSSFVSAIKSFFGLQKTMPKGVPA
;
A
#
# COMPACT_ATOMS: atom_id res chain seq x y z
N MET A 1 -9.78 0.05 -57.71
CA MET A 1 -11.25 -0.15 -57.67
C MET A 1 -11.69 0.07 -56.23
N SER A 2 -11.77 1.29 -55.67
CA SER A 2 -12.63 2.43 -56.02
C SER A 2 -14.08 2.03 -56.32
N GLU A 3 -14.95 2.06 -55.31
CA GLU A 3 -16.10 2.99 -55.26
C GLU A 3 -17.03 2.73 -54.06
N HIS A 4 -17.55 3.86 -53.55
CA HIS A 4 -18.77 4.06 -52.74
C HIS A 4 -18.85 3.53 -51.30
N TYR A 5 -18.90 4.47 -50.33
CA TYR A 5 -20.15 4.91 -49.68
C TYR A 5 -19.90 6.21 -48.92
N GLY A 6 -20.48 7.32 -49.41
CA GLY A 6 -20.55 8.60 -48.70
C GLY A 6 -21.87 8.68 -47.95
N ILE A 7 -21.83 9.09 -46.68
CA ILE A 7 -23.01 9.23 -45.82
C ILE A 7 -23.40 10.72 -45.76
N ASP A 8 -24.69 10.94 -46.00
CA ASP A 8 -25.42 12.20 -46.21
C ASP A 8 -25.43 13.14 -44.99
N GLU A 9 -24.96 14.36 -45.21
CA GLU A 9 -24.88 15.47 -44.25
C GLU A 9 -26.26 16.07 -43.89
N ALA A 10 -27.33 15.69 -44.61
CA ALA A 10 -28.71 16.11 -44.33
C ALA A 10 -29.36 15.37 -43.15
N ALA A 11 -28.83 14.22 -42.72
CA ALA A 11 -29.33 13.46 -41.56
C ALA A 11 -28.91 14.07 -40.20
N ARG A 12 -27.81 14.83 -40.16
CA ARG A 12 -27.30 15.48 -38.94
C ARG A 12 -28.08 16.74 -38.54
N LYS A 13 -28.93 17.28 -39.42
CA LYS A 13 -29.63 18.56 -39.18
C LYS A 13 -31.06 18.40 -38.63
N ARG A 14 -31.60 17.18 -38.55
CA ARG A 14 -32.98 16.91 -38.11
C ARG A 14 -33.15 16.42 -36.67
N LEU A 15 -32.07 16.32 -35.90
CA LEU A 15 -32.08 15.85 -34.50
C LEU A 15 -31.79 16.95 -33.46
N ARG A 16 -31.91 18.23 -33.85
CA ARG A 16 -31.59 19.39 -32.97
C ARG A 16 -32.77 20.29 -32.62
N THR A 17 -33.99 19.88 -32.90
CA THR A 17 -35.18 20.68 -32.59
C THR A 17 -36.29 19.76 -32.12
N GLU A 18 -36.40 19.59 -30.80
CA GLU A 18 -37.65 19.49 -30.02
C GLU A 18 -37.36 18.89 -28.64
N GLY A 19 -37.48 19.72 -27.60
CA GLY A 19 -37.50 19.32 -26.19
C GLY A 19 -38.34 20.34 -25.41
N PRO A 20 -39.32 19.93 -24.58
CA PRO A 20 -40.31 20.83 -24.01
C PRO A 20 -39.75 21.63 -22.82
N SER A 21 -40.17 22.89 -22.72
CA SER A 21 -39.88 23.80 -21.61
C SER A 21 -40.71 23.42 -20.37
N ALA A 22 -40.06 23.08 -19.27
CA ALA A 22 -40.66 23.08 -17.93
C ALA A 22 -39.70 23.79 -16.97
N SER A 23 -40.17 24.89 -16.40
CA SER A 23 -39.45 25.69 -15.40
C SER A 23 -39.25 24.87 -14.10
N PRO A 24 -38.09 24.95 -13.43
CA PRO A 24 -37.88 24.28 -12.14
C PRO A 24 -38.61 25.02 -11.00
N PRO A 25 -39.13 24.32 -9.98
CA PRO A 25 -39.64 24.96 -8.76
C PRO A 25 -38.46 25.50 -7.92
N ALA A 26 -38.72 26.58 -7.19
CA ALA A 26 -37.76 27.24 -6.30
C ALA A 26 -37.21 26.29 -5.21
N PRO A 27 -35.94 26.43 -4.79
CA PRO A 27 -35.35 25.58 -3.76
C PRO A 27 -35.95 25.88 -2.37
N PRO A 28 -36.12 24.87 -1.50
CA PRO A 28 -36.41 25.11 -0.09
C PRO A 28 -35.19 25.73 0.61
N ALA A 29 -35.45 26.54 1.64
CA ALA A 29 -34.45 27.25 2.43
C ALA A 29 -33.39 26.31 3.02
N PRO A 30 -32.11 26.73 3.12
CA PRO A 30 -31.05 25.91 3.71
C PRO A 30 -31.31 25.65 5.19
N ALA A 31 -31.20 24.38 5.59
CA ALA A 31 -31.09 23.98 6.98
C ALA A 31 -29.74 24.47 7.55
N ALA A 32 -29.76 24.87 8.82
CA ALA A 32 -28.67 25.55 9.52
C ALA A 32 -27.31 24.81 9.44
N PRO A 33 -26.18 25.53 9.31
CA PRO A 33 -24.86 24.93 9.35
C PRO A 33 -24.52 24.43 10.76
N PHE A 34 -23.93 23.23 10.83
CA PHE A 34 -23.25 22.74 12.02
C PHE A 34 -21.97 23.56 12.24
N LEU A 35 -21.76 23.94 13.50
CA LEU A 35 -20.74 24.85 14.02
C LEU A 35 -19.30 24.50 13.55
N PRO A 36 -18.52 25.48 13.06
CA PRO A 36 -17.07 25.37 13.03
C PRO A 36 -16.49 25.52 14.45
N CYS A 37 -15.38 24.83 14.72
CA CYS A 37 -14.52 25.12 15.86
C CYS A 37 -13.99 26.56 15.75
N ASP A 38 -14.56 27.46 16.54
CA ASP A 38 -14.09 28.84 16.68
C ASP A 38 -12.69 28.87 17.32
N ALA A 39 -11.71 29.30 16.54
CA ALA A 39 -10.51 29.94 17.05
C ALA A 39 -10.67 31.44 16.80
N SER A 40 -10.63 32.25 17.85
CA SER A 40 -10.64 33.72 17.79
C SER A 40 -10.12 34.32 19.10
N PRO A 41 -9.62 35.57 19.12
CA PRO A 41 -9.08 36.36 18.01
C PRO A 41 -7.72 37.02 18.32
N ASP A 42 -7.07 37.48 17.25
CA ASP A 42 -5.93 38.38 17.29
C ASP A 42 -6.32 39.83 17.62
N VAL A 43 -5.29 40.52 18.12
CA VAL A 43 -5.16 41.88 18.63
C VAL A 43 -5.47 42.95 17.56
N GLU A 44 -6.24 43.99 17.92
CA GLU A 44 -5.88 45.37 17.54
C GLU A 44 -6.56 46.45 18.42
N SER A 45 -5.87 47.57 18.48
CA SER A 45 -5.90 48.68 19.45
C SER A 45 -7.13 49.60 19.42
N ALA A 46 -7.54 50.12 20.59
CA ALA A 46 -7.85 51.54 20.79
C ALA A 46 -8.00 51.88 22.28
N ALA A 47 -7.40 53.00 22.67
CA ALA A 47 -7.44 53.58 24.00
C ALA A 47 -8.85 54.06 24.41
N VAL A 48 -9.12 54.11 25.73
CA VAL A 48 -9.51 55.32 26.49
C VAL A 48 -10.10 54.92 27.85
N ASN A 49 -9.50 55.52 28.89
CA ASN A 49 -9.93 55.78 30.27
C ASN A 49 -11.37 55.47 30.69
N GLY A 50 -11.52 54.98 31.94
CA GLY A 50 -12.59 55.47 32.81
C GLY A 50 -13.13 54.51 33.87
N HIS A 51 -12.60 54.63 35.09
CA HIS A 51 -13.35 54.64 36.36
C HIS A 51 -14.14 53.38 36.82
N LEU A 52 -13.59 52.77 37.88
CA LEU A 52 -14.31 52.17 39.03
C LEU A 52 -15.28 53.21 39.69
N PRO A 53 -16.19 52.88 40.65
CA PRO A 53 -16.24 51.69 41.53
C PRO A 53 -17.64 51.15 41.98
N ALA A 54 -17.56 50.01 42.68
CA ALA A 54 -18.27 49.62 43.92
C ALA A 54 -19.80 49.45 44.05
N SER A 55 -20.14 48.24 44.50
CA SER A 55 -21.04 47.84 45.61
C SER A 55 -21.91 46.65 45.15
N SER A 56 -22.22 45.60 45.89
CA SER A 56 -22.14 45.26 47.31
C SER A 56 -22.32 43.75 47.43
N THR A 57 -21.55 43.09 48.29
CA THR A 57 -21.79 41.70 48.73
C THR A 57 -23.10 41.58 49.54
N PRO A 58 -23.75 40.40 49.52
CA PRO A 58 -23.57 39.50 50.67
C PRO A 58 -23.39 38.02 50.28
N SER A 59 -22.44 37.36 50.94
CA SER A 59 -22.19 35.90 50.95
C SER A 59 -23.23 35.18 51.85
N PRO A 60 -23.17 33.85 52.09
CA PRO A 60 -22.65 32.73 51.29
C PRO A 60 -23.63 31.51 51.30
N LYS A 61 -23.67 30.67 50.26
CA LYS A 61 -24.01 29.24 50.42
C LYS A 61 -23.22 28.39 49.44
N GLY A 62 -22.60 27.34 49.99
CA GLY A 62 -21.64 26.49 49.31
C GLY A 62 -22.20 25.69 48.15
N GLY A 63 -21.30 25.42 47.21
CA GLY A 63 -21.41 24.43 46.16
C GLY A 63 -19.99 24.24 45.64
N GLY A 64 -19.43 23.04 45.84
CA GLY A 64 -18.09 22.71 45.35
C GLY A 64 -18.04 22.91 43.84
N ALA A 65 -17.08 23.71 43.38
CA ALA A 65 -16.74 23.76 41.98
C ALA A 65 -16.02 22.45 41.63
N GLU A 66 -16.76 21.51 41.05
CA GLU A 66 -16.14 20.46 40.23
C GLU A 66 -15.42 21.15 39.07
N SER A 67 -14.10 21.09 39.10
CA SER A 67 -13.26 21.45 37.96
C SER A 67 -13.51 20.42 36.85
N VAL A 68 -14.45 20.71 35.95
CA VAL A 68 -14.53 20.02 34.66
C VAL A 68 -13.35 20.52 33.83
N LEU A 69 -12.18 19.91 34.03
CA LEU A 69 -11.12 19.92 33.03
C LEU A 69 -11.69 19.20 31.79
N PRO A 70 -11.68 19.81 30.60
CA PRO A 70 -12.00 19.09 29.39
C PRO A 70 -10.85 18.10 29.18
N THR A 71 -11.06 16.84 29.54
CA THR A 71 -10.15 15.75 29.18
C THR A 71 -10.32 15.50 27.69
N THR A 72 -9.58 16.23 26.87
CA THR A 72 -9.31 15.80 25.49
C THR A 72 -8.70 14.40 25.55
N SER A 73 -9.19 13.48 24.72
CA SER A 73 -8.71 12.10 24.72
C SER A 73 -7.23 12.06 24.30
N ALA A 74 -6.47 11.04 24.73
CA ALA A 74 -5.08 10.86 24.29
C ALA A 74 -4.97 10.74 22.76
N LYS A 75 -6.06 10.29 22.10
CA LYS A 75 -6.26 10.37 20.65
C LYS A 75 -6.21 11.81 20.16
N GLU A 76 -7.06 12.70 20.65
CA GLU A 76 -7.08 14.12 20.24
C GLU A 76 -5.72 14.79 20.44
N ALA A 77 -5.02 14.51 21.54
CA ALA A 77 -3.67 15.02 21.78
C ALA A 77 -2.60 14.40 20.85
N ARG A 78 -2.76 13.15 20.41
CA ARG A 78 -1.82 12.48 19.47
C ARG A 78 -2.02 12.93 18.03
N PHE A 79 -3.26 13.29 17.66
CA PHE A 79 -3.65 13.76 16.33
C PHE A 79 -3.66 15.29 16.18
N GLU A 80 -3.40 16.02 17.27
CA GLU A 80 -3.30 17.48 17.26
C GLU A 80 -2.23 17.95 16.26
N GLY A 81 -2.64 18.79 15.29
CA GLY A 81 -1.77 19.27 14.22
C GLY A 81 -1.39 18.24 13.14
N ARG A 82 -2.01 17.05 13.13
CA ARG A 82 -1.77 15.97 12.15
C ARG A 82 -2.89 15.86 11.10
N CYS A 83 -3.34 17.00 10.58
CA CYS A 83 -4.31 17.10 9.49
C CYS A 83 -3.89 18.21 8.50
N MET A 84 -4.45 18.16 7.30
CA MET A 84 -4.31 19.19 6.29
C MET A 84 -5.11 20.44 6.68
N PRO A 85 -4.69 21.63 6.22
CA PRO A 85 -5.45 22.85 6.44
C PRO A 85 -6.82 22.78 5.73
N PRO A 86 -7.84 23.52 6.22
CA PRO A 86 -9.17 23.57 5.59
C PRO A 86 -9.14 23.89 4.09
N SER A 87 -8.16 24.68 3.63
CA SER A 87 -7.97 25.04 2.22
C SER A 87 -7.73 23.84 1.30
N PHE A 88 -7.14 22.76 1.80
CA PHE A 88 -6.99 21.51 1.05
C PHE A 88 -8.32 20.79 0.91
N HIS A 89 -9.11 20.72 1.98
CA HIS A 89 -10.43 20.08 1.95
C HIS A 89 -11.39 20.80 1.01
N SER A 90 -11.26 22.13 0.86
CA SER A 90 -12.01 22.89 -0.14
C SER A 90 -11.71 22.48 -1.59
N LEU A 91 -10.55 21.87 -1.88
CA LEU A 91 -10.23 21.36 -3.23
C LEU A 91 -11.06 20.13 -3.62
N LEU A 92 -11.66 19.43 -2.65
CA LEU A 92 -12.58 18.33 -2.91
C LEU A 92 -13.91 18.82 -3.48
N GLY A 93 -14.26 20.09 -3.25
CA GLY A 93 -15.59 20.62 -3.51
C GLY A 93 -16.65 19.99 -2.60
N ASP A 94 -17.91 20.33 -2.86
CA ASP A 94 -19.03 19.76 -2.12
C ASP A 94 -19.31 18.33 -2.57
N TYR A 95 -19.47 17.42 -1.61
CA TYR A 95 -19.93 16.05 -1.87
C TYR A 95 -20.98 15.64 -0.84
N ASN A 96 -21.97 14.88 -1.29
CA ASN A 96 -23.01 14.36 -0.41
C ASN A 96 -22.44 13.26 0.48
N ALA A 97 -22.59 13.36 1.81
CA ALA A 97 -22.26 12.24 2.68
C ALA A 97 -23.14 11.02 2.35
N PRO A 98 -22.59 9.79 2.34
CA PRO A 98 -23.41 8.60 2.09
C PRO A 98 -24.49 8.43 3.15
N GLU A 99 -25.69 7.99 2.78
CA GLU A 99 -26.78 7.77 3.75
C GLU A 99 -26.40 6.77 4.85
N GLU A 100 -25.68 5.71 4.47
CA GLU A 100 -25.15 4.68 5.36
C GLU A 100 -24.11 5.21 6.38
N ALA A 101 -23.68 6.47 6.28
CA ALA A 101 -22.78 7.09 7.26
C ALA A 101 -23.42 7.24 8.64
N LYS A 102 -24.75 7.43 8.70
CA LYS A 102 -25.49 7.60 9.96
C LYS A 102 -25.44 6.36 10.85
N ASP A 103 -25.46 5.17 10.24
CA ASP A 103 -25.39 3.88 10.95
C ASP A 103 -23.98 3.58 11.50
N LEU A 104 -22.97 4.37 11.13
CA LEU A 104 -21.58 4.13 11.49
C LEU A 104 -21.13 4.87 12.74
N GLU A 105 -21.79 5.97 13.12
CA GLU A 105 -21.44 6.75 14.33
C GLU A 105 -21.51 5.87 15.60
N ASP A 106 -22.41 4.89 15.65
CA ASP A 106 -22.56 3.94 16.76
C ASP A 106 -21.47 2.85 16.83
N LEU A 107 -20.77 2.57 15.72
CA LEU A 107 -19.72 1.54 15.63
C LEU A 107 -18.32 2.07 16.01
N VAL A 108 -18.17 3.38 16.15
CA VAL A 108 -16.90 4.06 16.43
C VAL A 108 -16.56 4.12 17.93
N GLY A 109 -17.49 3.75 18.82
CA GLY A 109 -17.36 3.83 20.28
C GLY A 109 -16.46 2.77 20.95
N GLY A 110 -15.33 2.38 20.35
CA GLY A 110 -14.37 1.45 20.95
C GLY A 110 -13.02 2.12 21.23
N HIS A 111 -12.36 1.74 22.35
CA HIS A 111 -10.99 2.17 22.64
C HIS A 111 -10.02 1.63 21.57
N GLU A 112 -9.42 2.54 20.80
CA GLU A 112 -8.48 2.21 19.71
C GLU A 112 -7.03 2.17 20.21
N ASP A 113 -6.69 2.93 21.27
CA ASP A 113 -5.37 2.94 21.92
C ASP A 113 -5.40 2.35 23.34
N PHE A 114 -4.25 1.85 23.79
CA PHE A 114 -4.06 1.30 25.13
C PHE A 114 -4.27 2.36 26.22
N SER A 115 -3.87 3.61 25.96
CA SER A 115 -4.09 4.74 26.86
C SER A 115 -5.58 5.04 27.09
N ASP A 116 -6.41 4.77 26.09
CA ASP A 116 -7.84 5.09 26.14
C ASP A 116 -8.61 4.05 26.99
N LEU A 117 -8.02 2.89 27.26
CA LEU A 117 -8.65 1.84 28.06
C LEU A 117 -8.86 2.31 29.51
N PRO A 118 -9.93 1.86 30.19
CA PRO A 118 -10.14 2.12 31.61
C PRO A 118 -8.91 1.70 32.44
N GLU A 119 -8.56 2.48 33.46
CA GLU A 119 -7.35 2.27 34.27
C GLU A 119 -7.27 0.85 34.86
N ALA A 120 -8.39 0.35 35.40
CA ALA A 120 -8.48 -1.02 35.90
C ALA A 120 -8.17 -2.08 34.84
N ARG A 121 -8.53 -1.83 33.57
CA ARG A 121 -8.26 -2.73 32.45
C ARG A 121 -6.79 -2.66 32.03
N ARG A 122 -6.20 -1.46 32.00
CA ARG A 122 -4.77 -1.28 31.74
C ARG A 122 -3.92 -2.02 32.77
N GLU A 123 -4.21 -1.88 34.06
CA GLU A 123 -3.43 -2.57 35.11
C GLU A 123 -3.57 -4.09 35.01
N ALA A 124 -4.79 -4.58 34.72
CA ALA A 124 -5.02 -6.01 34.47
C ALA A 124 -4.20 -6.52 33.27
N LEU A 125 -4.10 -5.75 32.19
CA LEU A 125 -3.29 -6.07 31.02
C LEU A 125 -1.78 -6.09 31.33
N LEU A 126 -1.28 -5.08 32.05
CA LEU A 126 0.13 -5.03 32.48
C LEU A 126 0.47 -6.26 33.33
N GLN A 127 -0.40 -6.62 34.28
CA GLN A 127 -0.20 -7.78 35.14
C GLN A 127 -0.28 -9.11 34.39
N ALA A 128 -1.19 -9.22 33.42
CA ALA A 128 -1.29 -10.38 32.54
C ALA A 128 -0.01 -10.58 31.71
N VAL A 129 0.56 -9.50 31.17
CA VAL A 129 1.81 -9.55 30.42
C VAL A 129 3.00 -9.89 31.32
N ARG A 130 3.12 -9.30 32.51
CA ARG A 130 4.17 -9.70 33.49
C ARG A 130 4.12 -11.19 33.79
N THR A 131 2.91 -11.74 33.94
CA THR A 131 2.70 -13.18 34.17
C THR A 131 3.07 -14.02 32.95
N LEU A 132 2.72 -13.56 31.75
CA LEU A 132 3.07 -14.21 30.49
C LEU A 132 4.59 -14.29 30.33
N VAL A 133 5.31 -13.19 30.51
CA VAL A 133 6.78 -13.13 30.39
C VAL A 133 7.44 -14.05 31.41
N LYS A 134 6.98 -14.05 32.67
CA LYS A 134 7.50 -14.95 33.71
C LYS A 134 7.29 -16.43 33.40
N ARG A 135 6.11 -16.81 32.88
CA ARG A 135 5.77 -18.21 32.57
C ARG A 135 6.35 -18.70 31.25
N ALA A 136 6.60 -17.80 30.32
CA ALA A 136 7.26 -18.12 29.06
C ALA A 136 8.78 -18.28 29.22
N ALA A 137 9.35 -17.85 30.35
CA ALA A 137 10.77 -18.05 30.65
C ALA A 137 11.09 -19.56 30.69
N GLY A 138 11.82 -20.04 29.69
CA GLY A 138 12.21 -21.45 29.55
C GLY A 138 11.29 -22.32 28.69
N VAL A 139 10.24 -21.76 28.08
CA VAL A 139 9.34 -22.51 27.16
C VAL A 139 9.75 -22.24 25.71
N THR A 140 10.14 -23.29 24.98
CA THR A 140 10.53 -23.20 23.56
C THR A 140 9.45 -23.70 22.60
N ALA A 141 8.47 -24.49 23.08
CA ALA A 141 7.43 -25.06 22.25
C ALA A 141 6.34 -24.03 21.87
N VAL A 142 6.15 -23.79 20.56
CA VAL A 142 5.20 -22.81 20.01
C VAL A 142 3.77 -23.05 20.50
N GLY A 143 3.31 -24.30 20.57
CA GLY A 143 1.97 -24.63 21.04
C GLY A 143 1.73 -24.31 22.51
N GLN A 144 2.75 -24.46 23.36
CA GLN A 144 2.67 -24.11 24.78
C GLN A 144 2.70 -22.59 24.99
N LEU A 145 3.49 -21.86 24.19
CA LEU A 145 3.51 -20.39 24.19
C LEU A 145 2.15 -19.80 23.77
N GLU A 146 1.52 -20.34 22.74
CA GLU A 146 0.17 -19.92 22.33
C GLU A 146 -0.87 -20.21 23.43
N HIS A 147 -0.78 -21.37 24.10
CA HIS A 147 -1.65 -21.66 25.24
C HIS A 147 -1.46 -20.67 26.40
N LEU A 148 -0.21 -20.31 26.73
CA LEU A 148 0.09 -19.29 27.73
C LEU A 148 -0.45 -17.91 27.35
N ARG A 149 -0.34 -17.52 26.07
CA ARG A 149 -0.93 -16.28 25.55
C ARG A 149 -2.46 -16.28 25.69
N VAL A 150 -3.13 -17.37 25.33
CA VAL A 150 -4.59 -17.49 25.49
C VAL A 150 -4.97 -17.38 26.97
N LYS A 151 -4.20 -17.98 27.87
CA LYS A 151 -4.43 -17.82 29.31
C LYS A 151 -4.23 -16.38 29.78
N ALA A 152 -3.19 -15.70 29.30
CA ALA A 152 -2.94 -14.29 29.59
C ALA A 152 -4.02 -13.35 29.02
N SER A 153 -4.70 -13.76 27.94
CA SER A 153 -5.81 -12.98 27.39
C SER A 153 -7.08 -13.00 28.24
N ARG A 154 -7.21 -13.93 29.20
CA ARG A 154 -8.34 -13.97 30.13
C ARG A 154 -7.99 -13.09 31.34
N LEU A 155 -8.41 -11.83 31.29
CA LEU A 155 -8.16 -10.87 32.36
C LEU A 155 -9.04 -11.21 33.58
N HIS A 156 -8.43 -11.24 34.77
CA HIS A 156 -9.18 -11.44 36.01
C HIS A 156 -10.09 -10.23 36.26
N GLY A 157 -11.38 -10.48 36.51
CA GLY A 157 -12.38 -9.42 36.79
C GLY A 157 -13.08 -8.85 35.56
N PHE A 158 -12.72 -9.28 34.34
CA PHE A 158 -13.37 -8.86 33.10
C PHE A 158 -14.09 -10.04 32.44
N LYS A 159 -15.27 -9.79 31.85
CA LYS A 159 -16.07 -10.82 31.16
C LYS A 159 -15.56 -11.12 29.76
N ASP A 160 -14.87 -10.18 29.14
CA ASP A 160 -14.30 -10.30 27.80
C ASP A 160 -12.82 -10.71 27.84
N THR A 161 -12.29 -11.11 26.68
CA THR A 161 -10.88 -11.49 26.53
C THR A 161 -10.09 -10.35 25.92
N ALA A 162 -8.89 -10.13 26.43
CA ALA A 162 -7.95 -9.16 25.89
C ALA A 162 -7.57 -9.52 24.46
N ARG A 163 -7.65 -8.52 23.58
CA ARG A 163 -7.15 -8.57 22.22
C ARG A 163 -5.64 -8.71 22.25
N LYS A 164 -5.10 -9.39 21.24
CA LYS A 164 -3.64 -9.56 21.07
C LYS A 164 -2.90 -8.21 20.97
N SER A 165 -3.52 -7.20 20.37
CA SER A 165 -3.00 -5.83 20.30
C SER A 165 -2.92 -5.15 21.67
N GLU A 166 -3.92 -5.34 22.54
CA GLU A 166 -3.90 -4.80 23.91
C GLU A 166 -2.73 -5.40 24.72
N LEU A 167 -2.48 -6.71 24.58
CA LEU A 167 -1.33 -7.38 25.20
C LEU A 167 0.02 -6.89 24.63
N THR A 168 0.08 -6.61 23.32
CA THR A 168 1.29 -6.09 22.66
C THR A 168 1.63 -4.68 23.16
N ALA A 169 0.62 -3.81 23.26
CA ALA A 169 0.79 -2.46 23.77
C ALA A 169 1.25 -2.45 25.24
N ALA A 170 0.62 -3.27 26.09
CA ALA A 170 1.03 -3.46 27.48
C ALA A 170 2.49 -3.96 27.60
N TYR A 171 2.89 -4.91 26.75
CA TYR A 171 4.27 -5.39 26.70
C TYR A 171 5.27 -4.28 26.35
N ARG A 172 5.03 -3.55 25.26
CA ARG A 172 5.91 -2.44 24.84
C ARG A 172 5.97 -1.31 25.86
N GLN A 173 4.88 -1.06 26.59
CA GLN A 173 4.88 -0.09 27.68
C GLN A 173 5.81 -0.55 28.82
N LEU A 174 5.67 -1.79 29.30
CA LEU A 174 6.54 -2.31 30.35
C LEU A 174 8.03 -2.33 29.94
N VAL A 175 8.33 -2.56 28.65
CA VAL A 175 9.69 -2.45 28.12
C VAL A 175 10.19 -1.00 28.17
N ARG A 176 9.39 -0.04 27.69
CA ARG A 176 9.74 1.40 27.72
C ARG A 176 9.98 1.92 29.13
N GLU A 177 9.21 1.43 30.11
CA GLU A 177 9.34 1.77 31.53
C GLU A 177 10.50 1.03 32.22
N GLY A 178 11.18 0.11 31.52
CA GLY A 178 12.27 -0.71 32.08
C GLY A 178 11.81 -1.79 33.07
N ALA A 179 10.50 -2.03 33.20
CA ALA A 179 9.93 -3.01 34.12
C ALA A 179 10.13 -4.47 33.66
N ILE A 180 10.34 -4.69 32.36
CA ILE A 180 10.71 -5.98 31.76
C ILE A 180 11.79 -5.79 30.70
N ARG A 181 12.62 -6.80 30.47
CA ARG A 181 13.61 -6.80 29.37
C ARG A 181 12.95 -7.20 28.06
N GLU A 182 13.45 -6.66 26.96
CA GLU A 182 13.09 -7.09 25.60
C GLU A 182 13.29 -8.60 25.43
N ASN A 183 12.32 -9.27 24.83
CA ASN A 183 12.30 -10.71 24.62
C ASN A 183 11.67 -10.99 23.25
N ALA A 184 12.51 -11.36 22.28
CA ALA A 184 12.12 -11.61 20.90
C ALA A 184 11.04 -12.70 20.75
N VAL A 185 11.03 -13.71 21.61
CA VAL A 185 10.03 -14.80 21.58
C VAL A 185 8.65 -14.26 21.96
N ILE A 186 8.57 -13.38 22.96
CA ILE A 186 7.30 -12.77 23.40
C ILE A 186 6.81 -11.74 22.37
N GLU A 187 7.71 -10.92 21.82
CA GLU A 187 7.34 -9.99 20.75
C GLU A 187 6.75 -10.73 19.56
N GLU A 188 7.45 -11.78 19.10
CA GLU A 188 6.97 -12.59 18.00
C GLU A 188 5.65 -13.31 18.31
N LEU A 189 5.47 -13.78 19.54
CA LEU A 189 4.22 -14.39 20.00
C LEU A 189 3.07 -13.39 20.01
N LEU A 190 3.32 -12.11 20.27
CA LEU A 190 2.31 -11.06 20.40
C LEU A 190 2.00 -10.33 19.09
N ILE A 191 2.81 -10.48 18.03
CA ILE A 191 2.48 -9.94 16.70
C ILE A 191 1.18 -10.56 16.16
N ARG A 192 0.25 -9.69 15.72
CA ARG A 192 -0.99 -10.09 15.05
C ARG A 192 -0.81 -10.04 13.53
N LYS A 193 -1.37 -11.01 12.80
CA LYS A 193 -1.28 -11.10 11.33
C LYS A 193 0.19 -11.06 10.83
N LYS A 194 1.04 -11.96 11.35
CA LYS A 194 2.47 -12.10 10.99
C LYS A 194 2.74 -11.97 9.48
N GLY A 195 1.87 -12.57 8.65
CA GLY A 195 1.93 -12.49 7.19
C GLY A 195 1.99 -11.08 6.58
N LYS A 196 1.63 -10.02 7.32
CA LYS A 196 1.71 -8.63 6.85
C LYS A 196 3.12 -8.06 6.79
N SER A 197 4.08 -8.63 7.51
CA SER A 197 5.48 -8.17 7.53
C SER A 197 6.47 -9.24 7.06
N HIS A 198 5.96 -10.36 6.51
CA HIS A 198 6.81 -11.44 5.98
C HIS A 198 7.71 -10.98 4.83
N SER A 199 7.24 -9.99 4.05
CA SER A 199 8.01 -9.39 2.95
C SER A 199 9.01 -8.32 3.40
N GLY A 200 9.09 -8.01 4.71
CA GLY A 200 9.93 -6.91 5.22
C GLY A 200 9.45 -5.50 4.83
N VAL A 201 8.27 -5.38 4.20
CA VAL A 201 7.67 -4.12 3.75
C VAL A 201 6.24 -4.01 4.24
N LEU A 202 5.89 -2.90 4.87
CA LEU A 202 4.53 -2.63 5.31
C LEU A 202 3.73 -1.88 4.25
N VAL A 203 2.49 -2.31 4.03
CA VAL A 203 1.57 -1.66 3.11
C VAL A 203 0.65 -0.68 3.87
N VAL A 204 0.78 0.60 3.54
CA VAL A 204 -0.11 1.67 3.98
C VAL A 204 -0.97 2.09 2.79
N THR A 205 -2.29 1.96 2.93
CA THR A 205 -3.25 2.30 1.88
C THR A 205 -4.07 3.50 2.32
N VAL A 206 -4.07 4.55 1.50
CA VAL A 206 -4.83 5.79 1.69
C VAL A 206 -5.76 6.01 0.49
N PHE A 207 -6.87 6.69 0.74
CA PHE A 207 -7.92 6.95 -0.24
C PHE A 207 -8.00 8.44 -0.54
N MET A 208 -8.03 8.78 -1.82
CA MET A 208 -8.33 10.12 -2.30
C MET A 208 -9.82 10.41 -2.14
N GLY A 209 -10.15 11.70 -2.03
CA GLY A 209 -11.53 12.11 -1.77
C GLY A 209 -12.48 11.83 -2.93
N PRO A 210 -13.80 11.79 -2.62
CA PRO A 210 -14.85 11.56 -3.59
C PRO A 210 -15.11 12.81 -4.45
N GLY A 211 -15.75 12.63 -5.59
CA GLY A 211 -16.13 13.70 -6.50
C GLY A 211 -16.27 13.21 -7.93
N GLU A 212 -16.85 14.04 -8.82
CA GLU A 212 -16.94 13.75 -10.26
C GLU A 212 -15.54 13.54 -10.89
N PHE A 213 -14.51 14.12 -10.28
CA PHE A 213 -13.11 13.93 -10.67
C PHE A 213 -12.49 12.60 -10.23
N SER A 214 -13.21 11.73 -9.51
CA SER A 214 -12.69 10.40 -9.14
C SER A 214 -12.57 9.47 -10.35
N CYS A 215 -13.50 9.56 -11.31
CA CYS A 215 -13.45 8.88 -12.60
C CYS A 215 -14.52 9.45 -13.53
N PRO A 216 -14.20 9.83 -14.79
CA PRO A 216 -15.19 10.42 -15.69
C PRO A 216 -16.04 9.38 -16.45
N LYS A 217 -15.94 8.10 -16.08
CA LYS A 217 -16.36 6.98 -16.93
C LYS A 217 -17.34 6.10 -16.19
N ASP A 218 -18.37 5.66 -16.91
CA ASP A 218 -19.48 4.91 -16.35
C ASP A 218 -19.40 3.41 -16.69
N CYS A 219 -18.32 2.77 -16.24
CA CYS A 219 -18.19 1.33 -16.39
C CYS A 219 -19.27 0.63 -15.55
N TYR A 220 -20.06 -0.24 -16.19
CA TYR A 220 -21.32 -0.75 -15.63
C TYR A 220 -21.15 -1.62 -14.39
N TYR A 221 -19.99 -2.22 -14.20
CA TYR A 221 -19.64 -3.02 -13.02
C TYR A 221 -19.04 -2.19 -11.87
N CYS A 222 -18.62 -0.94 -12.13
CA CYS A 222 -18.02 -0.09 -11.09
C CYS A 222 -19.11 0.57 -10.24
N PRO A 223 -19.15 0.37 -8.91
CA PRO A 223 -20.11 1.07 -8.07
C PRO A 223 -19.89 2.59 -8.09
N ASN A 224 -20.99 3.33 -8.04
CA ASN A 224 -21.04 4.78 -8.00
C ASN A 224 -21.84 5.27 -6.78
N GLN A 225 -21.41 4.87 -5.58
CA GLN A 225 -22.07 5.29 -4.34
C GLN A 225 -21.87 6.80 -4.12
N PRO A 226 -22.93 7.59 -3.88
CA PRO A 226 -22.81 9.01 -3.56
C PRO A 226 -21.89 9.25 -2.37
N GLY A 227 -20.98 10.22 -2.48
CA GLY A 227 -20.02 10.56 -1.42
C GLY A 227 -18.80 9.65 -1.33
N ILE A 228 -18.64 8.71 -2.25
CA ILE A 228 -17.51 7.79 -2.31
C ILE A 228 -16.87 7.86 -3.70
N ALA A 229 -15.54 7.70 -3.75
CA ALA A 229 -14.82 7.65 -5.02
C ALA A 229 -15.29 6.46 -5.88
N ARG A 230 -15.32 6.65 -7.22
CA ARG A 230 -15.81 5.61 -8.15
C ARG A 230 -15.09 4.27 -7.93
N SER A 231 -15.84 3.17 -8.04
CA SER A 231 -15.39 1.77 -7.89
C SER A 231 -15.27 1.26 -6.44
N TYR A 232 -15.59 2.10 -5.46
CA TYR A 232 -15.52 1.79 -4.04
C TYR A 232 -16.88 1.92 -3.34
N LEU A 233 -17.03 1.20 -2.23
CA LEU A 233 -18.19 1.24 -1.35
C LEU A 233 -17.77 1.58 0.09
N LEU A 234 -18.61 2.32 0.81
CA LEU A 234 -18.30 2.87 2.13
C LEU A 234 -17.85 1.81 3.15
N LYS A 235 -18.54 0.67 3.24
CA LYS A 235 -18.21 -0.37 4.25
C LYS A 235 -16.95 -1.18 3.91
N GLU A 236 -16.26 -0.92 2.79
CA GLU A 236 -14.93 -1.49 2.57
C GLU A 236 -13.96 -0.96 3.63
N PRO A 237 -13.17 -1.81 4.33
CA PRO A 237 -12.35 -1.38 5.47
C PRO A 237 -11.29 -0.31 5.17
N GLY A 238 -10.92 -0.14 3.90
CA GLY A 238 -10.05 0.92 3.42
C GLY A 238 -10.78 2.26 3.31
N VAL A 239 -11.91 2.23 2.61
CA VAL A 239 -12.78 3.37 2.30
C VAL A 239 -13.38 3.94 3.59
N LEU A 240 -13.84 3.08 4.49
CA LEU A 240 -14.39 3.48 5.78
C LEU A 240 -13.38 4.30 6.61
N ARG A 241 -12.10 3.92 6.58
CA ARG A 241 -11.02 4.68 7.22
C ARG A 241 -10.79 6.01 6.51
N GLY A 242 -10.85 6.04 5.18
CA GLY A 242 -10.78 7.29 4.42
C GLY A 242 -11.88 8.27 4.83
N PHE A 243 -13.13 7.80 4.85
CA PHE A 243 -14.30 8.58 5.25
C PHE A 243 -14.20 9.11 6.69
N ARG A 244 -13.86 8.24 7.67
CA ARG A 244 -13.69 8.63 9.09
C ARG A 244 -12.61 9.69 9.31
N ASN A 245 -11.64 9.79 8.41
CA ASN A 245 -10.56 10.77 8.47
C ASN A 245 -10.78 11.95 7.52
N GLY A 246 -11.99 12.16 6.99
CA GLY A 246 -12.31 13.28 6.09
C GLY A 246 -11.51 13.27 4.79
N TRP A 247 -11.08 12.10 4.32
CA TRP A 247 -10.20 11.91 3.15
C TRP A 247 -8.85 12.61 3.28
N ASP A 248 -8.44 12.94 4.51
CA ASP A 248 -7.18 13.58 4.80
C ASP A 248 -6.00 12.59 4.63
N PRO A 249 -4.99 12.89 3.81
CA PRO A 249 -3.85 12.00 3.60
C PRO A 249 -3.00 11.78 4.87
N ILE A 250 -2.84 12.81 5.70
CA ILE A 250 -2.04 12.77 6.93
C ILE A 250 -2.76 11.88 7.94
N SER A 251 -4.00 12.20 8.30
CA SER A 251 -4.79 11.46 9.27
C SER A 251 -4.95 9.99 8.87
N GLN A 252 -5.23 9.70 7.58
CA GLN A 252 -5.32 8.32 7.08
C GLN A 252 -4.01 7.55 7.22
N PHE A 253 -2.88 8.18 6.91
CA PHE A 253 -1.56 7.56 7.05
C PHE A 253 -1.29 7.24 8.52
N TYR A 254 -1.50 8.20 9.43
CA TYR A 254 -1.27 8.02 10.86
C TYR A 254 -2.17 6.95 11.46
N ASP A 255 -3.46 6.95 11.16
CA ASP A 255 -4.41 5.92 11.62
C ASP A 255 -3.93 4.53 11.17
N ARG A 256 -3.58 4.40 9.89
CA ARG A 256 -3.13 3.10 9.36
C ARG A 256 -1.78 2.65 9.94
N ALA A 257 -0.80 3.55 10.01
CA ALA A 257 0.53 3.26 10.54
C ALA A 257 0.46 2.91 12.04
N SER A 258 -0.28 3.68 12.83
CA SER A 258 -0.51 3.41 14.25
C SER A 258 -1.22 2.09 14.46
N ALA A 259 -2.21 1.74 13.63
CA ALA A 259 -2.85 0.44 13.68
C ALA A 259 -1.88 -0.72 13.37
N LEU A 260 -0.89 -0.53 12.48
CA LEU A 260 0.14 -1.54 12.21
C LEU A 260 1.11 -1.66 13.40
N GLU A 261 1.54 -0.52 13.95
CA GLU A 261 2.40 -0.47 15.13
C GLU A 261 1.73 -1.15 16.34
N ASN A 262 0.46 -0.85 16.62
CA ASN A 262 -0.34 -1.47 17.69
C ASN A 262 -0.53 -2.99 17.49
N ASN A 263 -0.37 -3.50 16.26
CA ASN A 263 -0.38 -4.94 15.97
C ASN A 263 1.00 -5.61 16.12
N GLY A 264 2.03 -4.86 16.53
CA GLY A 264 3.37 -5.37 16.77
C GLY A 264 4.34 -5.18 15.60
N HIS A 265 3.94 -4.52 14.52
CA HIS A 265 4.84 -4.25 13.39
C HIS A 265 5.73 -3.04 13.67
N VAL A 266 6.86 -2.94 12.96
CA VAL A 266 7.77 -1.78 12.96
C VAL A 266 7.49 -0.96 11.72
N VAL A 267 7.24 0.34 11.87
CA VAL A 267 6.82 1.23 10.77
C VAL A 267 8.04 1.96 10.19
N ASP A 268 8.89 1.23 9.47
CA ASP A 268 10.15 1.75 8.93
C ASP A 268 10.19 1.76 7.39
N LYS A 269 9.69 0.72 6.73
CA LYS A 269 9.68 0.59 5.27
C LYS A 269 8.24 0.45 4.76
N ILE A 270 7.77 1.50 4.08
CA ILE A 270 6.40 1.63 3.62
C ILE A 270 6.30 1.52 2.10
N GLU A 271 5.43 0.63 1.64
CA GLU A 271 4.81 0.71 0.32
C GLU A 271 3.50 1.47 0.47
N LEU A 272 3.45 2.68 -0.10
CA LEU A 272 2.26 3.53 -0.09
C LEU A 272 1.37 3.17 -1.29
N ILE A 273 0.10 2.82 -1.03
CA ILE A 273 -0.90 2.58 -2.07
C ILE A 273 -1.96 3.67 -1.99
N ILE A 274 -2.17 4.36 -3.09
CA ILE A 274 -3.16 5.44 -3.22
C ILE A 274 -4.27 4.97 -4.13
N LEU A 275 -5.48 4.97 -3.58
CA LEU A 275 -6.70 4.49 -4.23
C LEU A 275 -7.73 5.62 -4.32
N GLY A 276 -8.62 5.55 -5.31
CA GLY A 276 -9.62 6.59 -5.55
C GLY A 276 -10.30 6.52 -6.92
N GLY A 277 -10.08 5.45 -7.69
CA GLY A 277 -10.63 5.30 -9.04
C GLY A 277 -9.57 5.56 -10.09
N THR A 278 -9.62 6.71 -10.77
CA THR A 278 -8.66 7.06 -11.83
C THR A 278 -7.74 8.17 -11.33
N PHE A 279 -6.61 7.81 -10.72
CA PHE A 279 -5.64 8.77 -10.17
C PHE A 279 -5.26 9.88 -11.16
N SER A 280 -5.08 9.51 -12.44
CA SER A 280 -4.71 10.44 -13.51
C SER A 280 -5.77 11.51 -13.83
N PHE A 281 -7.02 11.30 -13.40
CA PHE A 281 -8.11 12.25 -13.63
C PHE A 281 -8.26 13.27 -12.50
N TYR A 282 -7.68 13.01 -11.32
CA TYR A 282 -7.72 13.96 -10.21
C TYR A 282 -7.02 15.28 -10.57
N PRO A 283 -7.54 16.43 -10.11
CA PRO A 283 -6.92 17.73 -10.34
C PRO A 283 -5.46 17.73 -9.89
N GLN A 284 -4.59 18.30 -10.73
CA GLN A 284 -3.14 18.23 -10.50
C GLN A 284 -2.72 18.78 -9.14
N ARG A 285 -3.26 19.95 -8.77
CA ARG A 285 -3.01 20.57 -7.46
C ARG A 285 -3.40 19.66 -6.29
N TYR A 286 -4.60 19.08 -6.35
CA TYR A 286 -5.08 18.18 -5.29
C TYR A 286 -4.18 16.95 -5.16
N ALA A 287 -3.82 16.31 -6.28
CA ALA A 287 -2.94 15.16 -6.26
C ALA A 287 -1.53 15.50 -5.72
N GLU A 288 -0.95 16.64 -6.11
CA GLU A 288 0.36 17.07 -5.62
C GLU A 288 0.36 17.39 -4.12
N GLU A 289 -0.66 18.09 -3.62
CA GLU A 289 -0.81 18.37 -2.19
C GLU A 289 -1.06 17.07 -1.40
N PHE A 290 -1.87 16.14 -1.93
CA PHE A 290 -2.12 14.83 -1.32
C PHE A 290 -0.82 13.99 -1.23
N MET A 291 0.00 14.02 -2.28
CA MET A 291 1.30 13.35 -2.29
C MET A 291 2.26 13.98 -1.28
N ALA A 292 2.40 15.30 -1.29
CA ALA A 292 3.28 16.01 -0.35
C ALA A 292 2.91 15.70 1.10
N ALA A 293 1.61 15.72 1.41
CA ALA A 293 1.07 15.39 2.72
C ALA A 293 1.31 13.94 3.13
N SER A 294 1.22 12.99 2.19
CA SER A 294 1.52 11.58 2.46
C SER A 294 3.00 11.37 2.81
N PHE A 295 3.92 12.03 2.11
CA PHE A 295 5.35 12.01 2.44
C PHE A 295 5.64 12.74 3.76
N TYR A 296 5.00 13.88 4.00
CA TYR A 296 5.09 14.61 5.26
C TYR A 296 4.65 13.74 6.46
N ALA A 297 3.55 13.00 6.32
CA ALA A 297 3.05 12.10 7.36
C ALA A 297 4.07 10.98 7.67
N ALA A 298 4.70 10.40 6.65
CA ALA A 298 5.79 9.44 6.85
C ALA A 298 7.01 10.09 7.53
N ASN A 299 7.42 11.27 7.06
CA ASN A 299 8.58 12.00 7.59
C ASN A 299 8.42 12.35 9.08
N THR A 300 7.21 12.68 9.50
CA THR A 300 6.90 13.16 10.86
C THR A 300 6.30 12.09 11.77
N TYR A 301 6.15 10.85 11.28
CA TYR A 301 5.43 9.78 12.00
C TYR A 301 5.96 9.54 13.41
N TYR A 302 7.29 9.60 13.57
CA TYR A 302 7.99 9.40 14.84
C TYR A 302 8.38 10.70 15.56
N ASP A 303 8.01 11.86 15.01
CA ASP A 303 8.33 13.15 15.60
C ASP A 303 7.33 13.51 16.71
N SER A 304 7.86 14.07 17.80
CA SER A 304 7.07 14.63 18.89
C SER A 304 6.45 15.96 18.48
N ALA A 305 5.25 16.25 18.99
CA ALA A 305 4.62 17.56 18.80
C ALA A 305 5.39 18.67 19.56
N PRO A 306 5.36 19.93 19.07
CA PRO A 306 4.71 20.40 17.84
C PRO A 306 5.47 19.98 16.58
N LEU A 307 4.72 19.61 15.54
CA LEU A 307 5.33 19.20 14.27
C LEU A 307 5.82 20.42 13.47
N ARG A 308 6.87 20.21 12.67
CA ARG A 308 7.33 21.21 11.70
C ARG A 308 6.24 21.49 10.65
N PRO A 309 6.20 22.68 10.03
CA PRO A 309 5.29 22.92 8.92
C PRO A 309 5.59 21.99 7.72
N MET A 310 4.53 21.64 6.98
CA MET A 310 4.64 20.90 5.72
C MET A 310 5.30 21.77 4.65
N ARG A 311 6.24 21.18 3.90
CA ARG A 311 6.92 21.83 2.77
C ARG A 311 6.32 21.35 1.45
N GLY A 312 6.76 21.95 0.35
CA GLY A 312 6.38 21.49 -0.99
C GLY A 312 6.87 20.07 -1.27
N LEU A 313 6.24 19.39 -2.23
CA LEU A 313 6.47 17.99 -2.57
C LEU A 313 7.96 17.63 -2.72
N ALA A 314 8.72 18.41 -3.50
CA ALA A 314 10.15 18.14 -3.73
C ALA A 314 10.98 18.09 -2.44
N ALA A 315 10.67 18.96 -1.47
CA ALA A 315 11.34 18.98 -0.18
C ALA A 315 10.92 17.79 0.68
N GLU A 316 9.64 17.41 0.68
CA GLU A 316 9.13 16.24 1.43
C GLU A 316 9.69 14.92 0.88
N LEU A 317 9.85 14.81 -0.44
CA LEU A 317 10.55 13.68 -1.07
C LEU A 317 12.00 13.60 -0.58
N THR A 318 12.73 14.71 -0.63
CA THR A 318 14.15 14.75 -0.21
C THR A 318 14.31 14.38 1.27
N LEU A 319 13.43 14.88 2.14
CA LEU A 319 13.45 14.56 3.57
C LEU A 319 13.16 13.07 3.83
N ASN A 320 12.37 12.42 2.98
CA ASN A 320 11.99 11.01 3.16
C ASN A 320 13.13 10.03 2.86
N GLU A 321 14.16 10.45 2.10
CA GLU A 321 15.35 9.63 1.87
C GLU A 321 16.09 9.27 3.18
N ASP A 322 15.93 10.11 4.20
CA ASP A 322 16.56 10.02 5.52
C ASP A 322 15.62 9.65 6.66
N ALA A 323 14.31 9.68 6.41
CA ALA A 323 13.31 9.49 7.45
C ALA A 323 13.43 8.11 8.11
N ARG A 324 12.97 8.03 9.37
CA ARG A 324 12.84 6.75 10.08
C ARG A 324 11.77 5.86 9.44
N CYS A 325 10.68 6.47 8.98
CA CYS A 325 9.62 5.84 8.20
C CYS A 325 9.78 6.25 6.72
N ARG A 326 10.35 5.35 5.93
CA ARG A 326 10.72 5.56 4.53
C ARG A 326 9.65 5.01 3.61
N ILE A 327 9.23 5.80 2.64
CA ILE A 327 8.38 5.35 1.55
C ILE A 327 9.29 4.78 0.46
N ILE A 328 9.36 3.45 0.42
CA ILE A 328 10.23 2.69 -0.47
C ILE A 328 9.57 2.35 -1.81
N GLY A 329 8.27 2.63 -1.94
CA GLY A 329 7.52 2.49 -3.17
C GLY A 329 6.16 3.17 -3.06
N VAL A 330 5.69 3.71 -4.19
CA VAL A 330 4.38 4.34 -4.30
C VAL A 330 3.64 3.67 -5.45
N THR A 331 2.41 3.27 -5.15
CA THR A 331 1.50 2.64 -6.11
C THR A 331 0.25 3.47 -6.30
N VAL A 332 -0.07 3.78 -7.54
CA VAL A 332 -1.33 4.43 -7.93
C VAL A 332 -2.15 3.50 -8.83
N GLU A 333 -3.47 3.67 -8.84
CA GLU A 333 -4.36 2.99 -9.78
C GLU A 333 -4.88 3.97 -10.84
N THR A 334 -4.91 3.52 -12.09
CA THR A 334 -5.44 4.34 -13.18
C THR A 334 -5.95 3.46 -14.32
N ARG A 335 -6.56 4.09 -15.33
CA ARG A 335 -7.03 3.42 -16.52
C ARG A 335 -5.93 3.43 -17.61
N PRO A 336 -5.86 2.40 -18.47
CA PRO A 336 -4.84 2.35 -19.52
C PRO A 336 -4.87 3.54 -20.49
N ASP A 337 -6.05 4.08 -20.78
CA ASP A 337 -6.25 5.20 -21.70
C ASP A 337 -5.71 6.55 -21.21
N TYR A 338 -5.29 6.66 -19.94
CA TYR A 338 -4.65 7.86 -19.37
C TYR A 338 -3.12 7.78 -19.34
N ILE A 339 -2.52 6.67 -19.76
CA ILE A 339 -1.07 6.49 -19.78
C ILE A 339 -0.46 7.21 -20.99
N SER A 340 -0.08 8.46 -20.79
CA SER A 340 0.62 9.31 -21.76
C SER A 340 2.05 9.61 -21.31
N ALA A 341 2.89 10.11 -22.22
CA ALA A 341 4.26 10.51 -21.88
C ALA A 341 4.31 11.61 -20.80
N SER A 342 3.38 12.56 -20.83
CA SER A 342 3.24 13.60 -19.79
C SER A 342 2.83 13.00 -18.45
N GLU A 343 1.91 12.03 -18.46
CA GLU A 343 1.46 11.39 -17.22
C GLU A 343 2.57 10.53 -16.60
N LEU A 344 3.38 9.84 -17.40
CA LEU A 344 4.56 9.11 -16.90
C LEU A 344 5.58 10.04 -16.23
N ARG A 345 5.82 11.23 -16.82
CA ARG A 345 6.66 12.26 -16.18
C ARG A 345 6.06 12.71 -14.87
N ARG A 346 4.76 13.02 -14.84
CA ARG A 346 4.04 13.40 -13.62
C ARG A 346 4.17 12.33 -12.54
N PHE A 347 3.90 11.06 -12.86
CA PHE A 347 4.06 9.93 -11.95
C PHE A 347 5.46 9.88 -11.32
N ARG A 348 6.51 10.06 -12.13
CA ARG A 348 7.88 10.09 -11.61
C ARG A 348 8.15 11.28 -10.69
N HIS A 349 7.65 12.48 -11.01
CA HIS A 349 7.76 13.65 -10.14
C HIS A 349 7.03 13.48 -8.81
N LEU A 350 5.94 12.71 -8.79
CA LEU A 350 5.21 12.34 -7.58
C LEU A 350 5.87 11.20 -6.78
N GLY A 351 6.93 10.57 -7.30
CA GLY A 351 7.60 9.43 -6.66
C GLY A 351 6.95 8.06 -6.90
N VAL A 352 6.01 7.96 -7.85
CA VAL A 352 5.31 6.71 -8.22
C VAL A 352 6.29 5.70 -8.83
N THR A 353 6.31 4.48 -8.31
CA THR A 353 7.18 3.39 -8.79
C THR A 353 6.39 2.22 -9.39
N ARG A 354 5.10 2.11 -9.09
CA ARG A 354 4.21 1.06 -9.58
C ARG A 354 2.86 1.64 -10.00
N VAL A 355 2.31 1.10 -11.08
CA VAL A 355 0.99 1.48 -11.59
C VAL A 355 0.10 0.25 -11.67
N GLN A 356 -1.10 0.36 -11.11
CA GLN A 356 -2.13 -0.65 -11.27
C GLN A 356 -3.08 -0.26 -12.39
N LEU A 357 -3.28 -1.16 -13.36
CA LEU A 357 -4.12 -0.92 -14.53
C LEU A 357 -5.42 -1.72 -14.46
N GLY A 358 -6.54 -1.00 -14.56
CA GLY A 358 -7.85 -1.60 -14.77
C GLY A 358 -8.04 -2.11 -16.20
N ILE A 359 -7.48 -3.28 -16.54
CA ILE A 359 -7.60 -3.89 -17.88
C ILE A 359 -8.92 -4.65 -18.03
N GLN A 360 -9.23 -5.47 -17.02
CA GLN A 360 -10.43 -6.30 -16.87
C GLN A 360 -10.47 -7.52 -17.79
N HIS A 361 -10.50 -7.35 -19.11
CA HIS A 361 -10.60 -8.44 -20.10
C HIS A 361 -9.83 -8.08 -21.38
N LEU A 362 -9.55 -9.07 -22.23
CA LEU A 362 -8.91 -8.90 -23.56
C LEU A 362 -9.90 -8.97 -24.74
N ASP A 363 -11.20 -9.08 -24.46
CA ASP A 363 -12.25 -9.21 -25.47
C ASP A 363 -12.97 -7.85 -25.55
N ASP A 364 -12.76 -7.13 -26.65
CA ASP A 364 -13.33 -5.80 -26.84
C ASP A 364 -14.86 -5.82 -26.88
N ASP A 365 -15.51 -6.93 -27.24
CA ASP A 365 -16.97 -7.04 -27.19
C ASP A 365 -17.47 -7.06 -25.75
N ILE A 366 -16.79 -7.79 -24.86
CA ILE A 366 -17.07 -7.77 -23.41
C ILE A 366 -16.82 -6.37 -22.85
N LEU A 367 -15.70 -5.73 -23.21
CA LEU A 367 -15.38 -4.38 -22.75
C LEU A 367 -16.41 -3.34 -23.22
N ASN A 368 -16.97 -3.52 -24.42
CA ASN A 368 -18.05 -2.69 -24.96
C ASN A 368 -19.37 -2.92 -24.22
N ILE A 369 -19.76 -4.18 -23.97
CA ILE A 369 -20.98 -4.52 -23.21
C ILE A 369 -20.98 -3.86 -21.83
N ILE A 370 -19.84 -3.87 -21.13
CA ILE A 370 -19.72 -3.29 -19.78
C ILE A 370 -19.42 -1.79 -19.78
N ASN A 371 -19.45 -1.13 -20.94
CA ASN A 371 -19.18 0.30 -21.10
C ASN A 371 -17.81 0.73 -20.52
N ARG A 372 -16.76 -0.07 -20.76
CA ARG A 372 -15.40 0.25 -20.28
C ARG A 372 -14.85 1.50 -20.97
N ASP A 373 -15.18 1.69 -22.25
CA ASP A 373 -14.68 2.76 -23.12
C ASP A 373 -13.13 2.85 -23.10
N CYS A 374 -12.48 1.69 -23.20
CA CYS A 374 -11.03 1.55 -23.27
C CYS A 374 -10.70 0.25 -24.03
N PRO A 375 -10.54 0.32 -25.37
CA PRO A 375 -10.22 -0.85 -26.18
C PRO A 375 -8.87 -1.46 -25.81
N THR A 376 -8.71 -2.74 -26.06
CA THR A 376 -7.51 -3.54 -25.76
C THR A 376 -6.24 -2.94 -26.39
N ALA A 377 -6.35 -2.32 -27.57
CA ALA A 377 -5.23 -1.60 -28.21
C ALA A 377 -4.63 -0.48 -27.32
N LYS A 378 -5.46 0.25 -26.55
CA LYS A 378 -4.95 1.25 -25.61
C LYS A 378 -4.21 0.61 -24.43
N THR A 379 -4.65 -0.57 -24.01
CA THR A 379 -3.96 -1.36 -22.98
C THR A 379 -2.56 -1.77 -23.42
N VAL A 380 -2.41 -2.28 -24.64
CA VAL A 380 -1.09 -2.66 -25.18
C VAL A 380 -0.12 -1.48 -25.16
N VAL A 381 -0.55 -0.33 -25.66
CA VAL A 381 0.27 0.91 -25.67
C VAL A 381 0.60 1.37 -24.25
N ALA A 382 -0.35 1.29 -23.32
CA ALA A 382 -0.15 1.68 -21.93
C ALA A 382 0.87 0.81 -21.21
N ILE A 383 0.78 -0.52 -21.39
CA ILE A 383 1.75 -1.48 -20.83
C ILE A 383 3.13 -1.16 -21.39
N GLN A 384 3.29 -1.10 -22.71
CA GLN A 384 4.57 -0.77 -23.34
C GLN A 384 5.20 0.49 -22.75
N ARG A 385 4.43 1.58 -22.67
CA ARG A 385 4.88 2.87 -22.14
C ARG A 385 5.34 2.78 -20.69
N LEU A 386 4.62 2.03 -19.85
CA LEU A 386 4.98 1.83 -18.44
C LEU A 386 6.26 1.01 -18.31
N LEU A 387 6.37 -0.11 -19.03
CA LEU A 387 7.58 -0.94 -19.05
C LEU A 387 8.78 -0.12 -19.52
N ASP A 388 8.63 0.66 -20.59
CA ASP A 388 9.69 1.49 -21.18
C ASP A 388 10.12 2.67 -20.31
N ALA A 389 9.23 3.15 -19.43
CA ALA A 389 9.57 4.12 -18.39
C ALA A 389 10.04 3.46 -17.08
N GLY A 390 10.15 2.14 -17.05
CA GLY A 390 10.69 1.36 -15.94
C GLY A 390 9.69 1.02 -14.83
N PHE A 391 8.41 1.36 -14.96
CA PHE A 391 7.41 1.10 -13.93
C PHE A 391 7.14 -0.39 -13.75
N LYS A 392 6.80 -0.77 -12.51
CA LYS A 392 6.12 -2.03 -12.23
C LYS A 392 4.66 -1.93 -12.60
N VAL A 393 4.10 -2.97 -13.23
CA VAL A 393 2.73 -2.99 -13.72
C VAL A 393 1.94 -4.09 -13.03
N ASP A 394 0.86 -3.71 -12.36
CA ASP A 394 -0.10 -4.62 -11.71
C ASP A 394 -1.42 -4.61 -12.50
N ALA A 395 -1.76 -5.71 -13.17
CA ALA A 395 -2.97 -5.80 -13.98
C ALA A 395 -4.17 -6.30 -13.16
N HIS A 396 -5.30 -5.61 -13.29
CA HIS A 396 -6.58 -6.09 -12.77
C HIS A 396 -7.28 -6.89 -13.86
N TRP A 397 -7.58 -8.15 -13.56
CA TRP A 397 -8.32 -9.08 -14.41
C TRP A 397 -9.65 -9.42 -13.74
N MET A 398 -10.75 -9.32 -14.48
CA MET A 398 -12.09 -9.53 -13.95
C MET A 398 -12.80 -10.63 -14.73
N PRO A 399 -12.71 -11.90 -14.29
CA PRO A 399 -13.57 -12.94 -14.82
C PRO A 399 -15.03 -12.73 -14.35
N ASP A 400 -15.96 -13.45 -14.97
CA ASP A 400 -17.40 -13.39 -14.72
C ASP A 400 -18.04 -12.05 -15.08
N LEU A 401 -17.47 -11.29 -16.02
CA LEU A 401 -18.09 -10.04 -16.48
C LEU A 401 -19.37 -10.32 -17.31
N PRO A 402 -20.34 -9.38 -17.35
CA PRO A 402 -21.46 -9.48 -18.28
C PRO A 402 -21.00 -9.65 -19.73
N GLY A 403 -21.54 -10.67 -20.41
CA GLY A 403 -21.12 -11.04 -21.77
C GLY A 403 -19.94 -12.02 -21.83
N SER A 404 -19.30 -12.32 -20.70
CA SER A 404 -18.32 -13.40 -20.58
C SER A 404 -18.97 -14.75 -20.26
N SER A 405 -18.15 -15.79 -20.25
CA SER A 405 -18.47 -17.17 -19.87
C SER A 405 -17.22 -17.82 -19.28
N PHE A 406 -17.37 -18.97 -18.63
CA PHE A 406 -16.22 -19.73 -18.13
C PHE A 406 -15.22 -20.04 -19.26
N GLU A 407 -15.71 -20.38 -20.45
CA GLU A 407 -14.90 -20.70 -21.62
C GLU A 407 -14.11 -19.48 -22.11
N LYS A 408 -14.77 -18.31 -22.21
CA LYS A 408 -14.11 -17.06 -22.60
C LYS A 408 -13.06 -16.60 -21.59
N ASP A 409 -13.37 -16.71 -20.30
CA ASP A 409 -12.41 -16.37 -19.25
C ASP A 409 -11.25 -17.37 -19.21
N MET A 410 -11.48 -18.65 -19.52
CA MET A 410 -10.40 -19.62 -19.69
C MET A 410 -9.49 -19.24 -20.86
N GLU A 411 -10.06 -18.91 -22.03
CA GLU A 411 -9.33 -18.46 -23.22
C GLU A 411 -8.51 -17.19 -22.95
N LEU A 412 -9.05 -16.25 -22.16
CA LEU A 412 -8.34 -15.07 -21.67
C LEU A 412 -7.06 -15.48 -20.93
N PHE A 413 -7.14 -16.38 -19.94
CA PHE A 413 -5.96 -16.77 -19.17
C PHE A 413 -5.01 -17.67 -19.95
N GLU A 414 -5.50 -18.55 -20.82
CA GLU A 414 -4.69 -19.32 -21.78
C GLU A 414 -3.86 -18.38 -22.66
N THR A 415 -4.48 -17.31 -23.18
CA THR A 415 -3.79 -16.28 -23.95
C THR A 415 -2.75 -15.55 -23.11
N LEU A 416 -3.08 -15.17 -21.87
CA LEU A 416 -2.14 -14.49 -20.98
C LEU A 416 -0.91 -15.35 -20.62
N PHE A 417 -1.09 -16.66 -20.47
CA PHE A 417 -0.02 -17.61 -20.17
C PHE A 417 0.74 -18.12 -21.40
N SER A 418 0.21 -17.89 -22.60
CA SER A 418 0.86 -18.31 -23.85
C SER A 418 2.28 -17.76 -23.95
N ALA A 419 3.20 -18.59 -24.43
CA ALA A 419 4.58 -18.18 -24.72
C ALA A 419 4.65 -17.11 -25.82
N GLU A 420 3.62 -17.03 -26.67
CA GLU A 420 3.51 -16.06 -27.76
C GLU A 420 2.98 -14.69 -27.30
N ASN A 421 2.50 -14.59 -26.06
CA ASN A 421 2.02 -13.33 -25.51
C ASN A 421 3.19 -12.38 -25.23
N GLU A 422 3.42 -11.41 -26.10
CA GLU A 422 4.36 -10.31 -25.83
C GLU A 422 3.67 -9.04 -25.33
N LEU A 423 2.38 -8.88 -25.60
CA LEU A 423 1.67 -7.60 -25.49
C LEU A 423 1.11 -7.33 -24.09
N PHE A 424 0.80 -8.38 -23.33
CA PHE A 424 0.16 -8.29 -22.01
C PHE A 424 1.06 -8.81 -20.89
N GLN A 425 2.37 -8.82 -21.14
CA GLN A 425 3.38 -9.18 -20.15
C GLN A 425 3.50 -8.07 -19.09
N VAL A 426 3.05 -8.37 -17.88
CA VAL A 426 3.08 -7.48 -16.71
C VAL A 426 3.73 -8.19 -15.53
N ASP A 427 3.84 -7.55 -14.35
CA ASP A 427 4.60 -8.10 -13.22
C ASP A 427 3.73 -8.75 -12.16
N GLN A 428 2.54 -8.20 -11.94
CA GLN A 428 1.65 -8.60 -10.86
C GLN A 428 0.22 -8.64 -11.35
N TRP A 429 -0.57 -9.56 -10.81
CA TRP A 429 -1.99 -9.67 -11.13
C TRP A 429 -2.87 -9.55 -9.89
N LYS A 430 -4.00 -8.89 -10.09
CA LYS A 430 -5.17 -8.90 -9.23
C LYS A 430 -6.32 -9.50 -10.00
N VAL A 431 -6.64 -10.74 -9.68
CA VAL A 431 -7.79 -11.45 -10.26
C VAL A 431 -8.99 -11.18 -9.34
N TYR A 432 -10.00 -10.53 -9.88
CA TYR A 432 -11.22 -10.14 -9.17
C TYR A 432 -12.43 -10.69 -9.90
N PRO A 433 -12.89 -11.90 -9.56
CA PRO A 433 -14.20 -12.37 -10.00
C PRO A 433 -15.25 -11.29 -9.79
N THR A 434 -16.02 -11.01 -10.84
CA THR A 434 -17.00 -9.92 -10.85
C THR A 434 -18.06 -10.20 -9.80
N ALA A 435 -18.24 -9.25 -8.88
CA ALA A 435 -19.30 -9.28 -7.89
C ALA A 435 -20.37 -8.26 -8.26
N THR A 436 -21.62 -8.69 -8.29
CA THR A 436 -22.77 -7.80 -8.42
C THR A 436 -22.98 -7.10 -7.08
N VAL A 437 -22.84 -5.77 -7.07
CA VAL A 437 -22.96 -4.94 -5.86
C VAL A 437 -23.90 -3.76 -6.09
N PRO A 438 -24.46 -3.14 -5.04
CA PRO A 438 -25.30 -1.94 -5.16
C PRO A 438 -24.60 -0.79 -5.89
N PHE A 439 -25.41 0.15 -6.38
CA PHE A 439 -24.95 1.34 -7.11
C PHE A 439 -24.21 1.02 -8.42
N THR A 440 -24.53 -0.10 -9.05
CA THR A 440 -23.97 -0.52 -10.35
C THR A 440 -25.07 -0.72 -11.38
N LYS A 441 -24.73 -0.63 -12.66
CA LYS A 441 -25.69 -0.98 -13.71
C LYS A 441 -25.94 -2.49 -13.77
N ILE A 442 -24.92 -3.28 -13.44
CA ILE A 442 -25.02 -4.75 -13.42
C ILE A 442 -25.94 -5.27 -12.31
N SER A 443 -26.16 -4.54 -11.21
CA SER A 443 -27.15 -4.93 -10.21
C SER A 443 -28.57 -4.88 -10.75
N GLU A 444 -28.91 -3.86 -11.54
CA GLU A 444 -30.21 -3.80 -12.22
C GLU A 444 -30.37 -4.98 -13.21
N TRP A 445 -29.31 -5.30 -13.96
CA TRP A 445 -29.33 -6.43 -14.89
C TRP A 445 -29.48 -7.78 -14.19
N TYR A 446 -28.85 -7.92 -13.03
CA TYR A 446 -28.96 -9.11 -12.19
C TYR A 446 -30.38 -9.29 -11.64
N GLU A 447 -30.98 -8.22 -11.09
CA GLU A 447 -32.37 -8.23 -10.62
C GLU A 447 -33.37 -8.55 -11.74
N GLN A 448 -33.11 -8.05 -12.95
CA GLN A 448 -33.90 -8.36 -14.15
C GLN A 448 -33.61 -9.76 -14.73
N GLY A 449 -32.65 -10.50 -14.19
CA GLY A 449 -32.23 -11.82 -14.68
C GLY A 449 -31.49 -11.80 -16.03
N ARG A 450 -31.09 -10.61 -16.52
CA ARG A 450 -30.35 -10.41 -17.77
C ARG A 450 -28.86 -10.73 -17.64
N TYR A 451 -28.31 -10.59 -16.45
CA TYR A 451 -26.95 -10.98 -16.12
C TYR A 451 -27.00 -12.03 -15.00
N LYS A 452 -26.42 -13.20 -15.25
CA LYS A 452 -26.34 -14.30 -14.29
C LYS A 452 -24.87 -14.69 -14.15
N PRO A 453 -24.21 -14.34 -13.03
CA PRO A 453 -22.82 -14.70 -12.80
C PRO A 453 -22.64 -16.22 -12.86
N TYR A 454 -21.70 -16.72 -13.64
CA TYR A 454 -21.44 -18.15 -13.70
C TYR A 454 -20.81 -18.65 -12.39
N ALA A 455 -20.28 -17.77 -11.54
CA ALA A 455 -19.83 -18.12 -10.18
C ALA A 455 -20.96 -18.69 -9.30
N GLU A 456 -22.23 -18.46 -9.65
CA GLU A 456 -23.38 -19.02 -8.93
C GLU A 456 -23.83 -20.38 -9.49
N LEU A 457 -23.37 -20.76 -10.69
CA LEU A 457 -23.73 -22.02 -11.33
C LEU A 457 -22.92 -23.18 -10.75
N ASP A 458 -23.53 -24.38 -10.74
CA ASP A 458 -22.91 -25.63 -10.27
C ASP A 458 -22.16 -25.49 -8.93
N ASN A 459 -22.77 -24.77 -7.97
CA ASN A 459 -22.18 -24.45 -6.66
C ASN A 459 -20.80 -23.74 -6.74
N GLY A 460 -20.61 -22.90 -7.76
CA GLY A 460 -19.38 -22.14 -8.02
C GLY A 460 -18.20 -23.01 -8.45
N THR A 461 -18.47 -24.16 -9.07
CA THR A 461 -17.44 -25.09 -9.55
C THR A 461 -16.59 -24.47 -10.66
N TYR A 462 -17.20 -23.74 -11.60
CA TYR A 462 -16.48 -23.07 -12.69
C TYR A 462 -15.48 -22.04 -12.17
N MET A 463 -15.88 -21.25 -11.17
CA MET A 463 -14.98 -20.27 -10.55
C MET A 463 -13.78 -20.96 -9.88
N VAL A 464 -14.01 -22.04 -9.11
CA VAL A 464 -12.91 -22.80 -8.51
C VAL A 464 -11.99 -23.38 -9.58
N LYS A 465 -12.54 -23.98 -10.64
CA LYS A 465 -11.75 -24.53 -11.77
C LYS A 465 -10.87 -23.47 -12.41
N LEU A 466 -11.43 -22.29 -12.72
CA LEU A 466 -10.69 -21.19 -13.33
C LEU A 466 -9.56 -20.70 -12.41
N LEU A 467 -9.86 -20.49 -11.12
CA LEU A 467 -8.86 -20.00 -10.17
C LEU A 467 -7.74 -21.01 -9.90
N VAL A 468 -8.05 -22.31 -9.86
CA VAL A 468 -7.03 -23.38 -9.80
C VAL A 468 -6.16 -23.36 -11.05
N TYR A 469 -6.75 -23.24 -12.24
CA TYR A 469 -6.01 -23.13 -13.50
C TYR A 469 -5.03 -21.95 -13.49
N ILE A 470 -5.49 -20.76 -13.07
CA ILE A 470 -4.64 -19.56 -12.95
C ILE A 470 -3.47 -19.79 -12.00
N MET A 471 -3.71 -20.37 -10.83
CA MET A 471 -2.65 -20.62 -9.84
C MET A 471 -1.66 -21.70 -10.29
N GLU A 472 -2.13 -22.70 -11.04
CA GLU A 472 -1.31 -23.78 -11.60
C GLU A 472 -0.35 -23.29 -12.70
N HIS A 473 -0.85 -22.45 -13.61
CA HIS A 473 -0.11 -21.99 -14.79
C HIS A 473 0.66 -20.68 -14.54
N CYS A 474 0.47 -20.06 -13.37
CA CYS A 474 1.17 -18.84 -13.00
C CYS A 474 2.70 -19.03 -13.05
N PRO A 475 3.42 -18.24 -13.88
CA PRO A 475 4.86 -18.40 -14.02
C PRO A 475 5.63 -17.78 -12.85
N TYR A 476 6.88 -18.23 -12.66
CA TYR A 476 7.75 -17.83 -11.54
C TYR A 476 7.89 -16.30 -11.37
N ARG A 477 7.86 -15.55 -12.47
CA ARG A 477 8.03 -14.08 -12.48
C ARG A 477 6.79 -13.27 -12.07
N ILE A 478 5.61 -13.87 -12.01
CA ILE A 478 4.35 -13.16 -11.72
C ILE A 478 4.04 -13.24 -10.23
N ARG A 479 3.58 -12.13 -9.66
CA ARG A 479 3.02 -12.11 -8.31
C ARG A 479 1.50 -12.05 -8.35
N LEU A 480 0.81 -13.06 -7.81
CA LEU A 480 -0.63 -13.00 -7.61
C LEU A 480 -0.92 -12.22 -6.32
N ASN A 481 -1.12 -10.92 -6.46
CA ASN A 481 -1.38 -10.02 -5.32
C ASN A 481 -2.65 -10.44 -4.57
N ARG A 482 -3.70 -10.74 -5.34
CA ARG A 482 -5.03 -11.07 -4.83
C ARG A 482 -5.82 -11.83 -5.90
N ILE A 483 -6.55 -12.87 -5.50
CA ILE A 483 -7.35 -13.73 -6.40
C ILE A 483 -8.87 -13.56 -6.14
N ILE A 484 -9.24 -12.79 -5.11
CA ILE A 484 -10.63 -12.45 -4.74
C ILE A 484 -10.62 -11.12 -3.98
N ARG A 485 -11.46 -10.14 -4.35
CA ARG A 485 -11.55 -8.83 -3.66
C ARG A 485 -12.18 -8.95 -2.26
N ASP A 486 -11.80 -8.07 -1.33
CA ASP A 486 -12.48 -7.92 -0.02
C ASP A 486 -13.70 -7.03 -0.21
N ILE A 487 -14.78 -7.59 -0.72
CA ILE A 487 -16.07 -6.91 -0.66
C ILE A 487 -16.82 -7.54 0.53
N PRO A 488 -17.30 -6.74 1.49
CA PRO A 488 -18.16 -7.26 2.54
C PRO A 488 -19.32 -8.06 1.92
N THR A 489 -19.56 -9.28 2.40
CA THR A 489 -20.60 -10.16 1.83
C THR A 489 -21.98 -9.52 1.87
N THR A 490 -22.22 -8.58 2.78
CA THR A 490 -23.43 -7.76 2.86
C THR A 490 -23.69 -6.91 1.61
N TYR A 491 -22.66 -6.60 0.82
CA TYR A 491 -22.81 -5.91 -0.46
C TYR A 491 -22.89 -6.84 -1.67
N ILE A 492 -22.59 -8.13 -1.53
CA ILE A 492 -22.57 -9.04 -2.68
C ILE A 492 -23.98 -9.55 -2.94
N MET A 493 -24.65 -8.95 -3.92
CA MET A 493 -25.99 -9.34 -4.38
C MET A 493 -25.93 -10.62 -5.22
N GLY A 494 -24.90 -10.74 -6.06
CA GLY A 494 -24.67 -11.88 -6.96
C GLY A 494 -23.19 -12.13 -7.23
N GLY A 495 -22.85 -13.38 -7.55
CA GLY A 495 -21.48 -13.83 -7.81
C GLY A 495 -20.90 -14.66 -6.67
N GLU A 496 -19.57 -14.64 -6.52
CA GLU A 496 -18.88 -15.42 -5.49
C GLU A 496 -19.09 -14.88 -4.07
N LYS A 497 -19.85 -15.61 -3.24
CA LYS A 497 -20.20 -15.22 -1.86
C LYS A 497 -19.41 -15.96 -0.78
N ARG A 498 -18.62 -16.99 -1.13
CA ARG A 498 -17.91 -17.83 -0.14
C ARG A 498 -16.72 -17.08 0.45
N CYS A 499 -16.81 -16.74 1.73
CA CYS A 499 -15.70 -16.12 2.48
C CYS A 499 -14.45 -17.01 2.58
N ASN A 500 -14.59 -18.33 2.42
CA ASN A 500 -13.53 -19.31 2.56
C ASN A 500 -13.01 -19.86 1.22
N LEU A 501 -13.32 -19.22 0.09
CA LEU A 501 -12.96 -19.71 -1.25
C LEU A 501 -11.45 -20.02 -1.40
N ARG A 502 -10.57 -19.23 -0.77
CA ARG A 502 -9.13 -19.52 -0.76
C ARG A 502 -8.81 -20.91 -0.17
N GLN A 503 -9.48 -21.31 0.91
CA GLN A 503 -9.29 -22.63 1.53
C GLN A 503 -9.83 -23.76 0.63
N VAL A 504 -10.90 -23.48 -0.11
CA VAL A 504 -11.47 -24.41 -1.10
C VAL A 504 -10.46 -24.64 -2.23
N ILE A 505 -9.92 -23.57 -2.82
CA ILE A 505 -8.90 -23.63 -3.86
C ILE A 505 -7.66 -24.39 -3.37
N GLU A 506 -7.15 -24.07 -2.18
CA GLU A 506 -5.98 -24.75 -1.61
C GLU A 506 -6.23 -26.25 -1.36
N SER A 507 -7.45 -26.62 -0.98
CA SER A 507 -7.82 -28.03 -0.79
C SER A 507 -7.88 -28.78 -2.12
N GLU A 508 -8.44 -28.15 -3.15
CA GLU A 508 -8.50 -28.69 -4.50
C GLU A 508 -7.08 -28.86 -5.10
N MET A 509 -6.23 -27.85 -4.97
CA MET A 509 -4.83 -27.93 -5.41
C MET A 509 -4.06 -29.05 -4.69
N ARG A 510 -4.27 -29.22 -3.37
CA ARG A 510 -3.68 -30.33 -2.62
C ARG A 510 -4.16 -31.69 -3.13
N ALA A 511 -5.45 -31.86 -3.40
CA ALA A 511 -6.00 -33.10 -3.94
C ALA A 511 -5.39 -33.44 -5.31
N ARG A 512 -5.13 -32.42 -6.14
CA ARG A 512 -4.49 -32.56 -7.46
C ARG A 512 -2.96 -32.60 -7.43
N HIS A 513 -2.33 -32.48 -6.26
CA HIS A 513 -0.88 -32.39 -6.09
C HIS A 513 -0.24 -31.23 -6.90
N VAL A 514 -1.00 -30.15 -7.09
CA VAL A 514 -0.57 -28.95 -7.82
C VAL A 514 0.02 -27.93 -6.85
N ARG A 515 1.11 -27.28 -7.26
CA ARG A 515 1.74 -26.17 -6.51
C ARG A 515 1.74 -24.90 -7.36
N CYS A 516 1.32 -23.80 -6.75
CA CYS A 516 1.44 -22.47 -7.36
C CYS A 516 2.91 -22.04 -7.38
N LYS A 517 3.38 -21.54 -8.53
CA LYS A 517 4.75 -21.07 -8.72
C LYS A 517 4.88 -19.55 -8.61
N ASP A 518 3.81 -18.85 -8.30
CA ASP A 518 3.83 -17.39 -8.20
C ASP A 518 4.81 -16.90 -7.12
N ILE A 519 5.22 -15.65 -7.23
CA ILE A 519 6.16 -15.03 -6.28
C ILE A 519 5.64 -15.13 -4.85
N ARG A 520 4.34 -14.88 -4.62
CA ARG A 520 3.75 -14.79 -3.28
C ARG A 520 3.81 -16.11 -2.52
N GLU A 521 3.61 -17.24 -3.20
CA GLU A 521 3.67 -18.54 -2.53
C GLU A 521 5.10 -18.94 -2.18
N ARG A 522 6.08 -18.51 -2.97
CA ARG A 522 7.49 -18.86 -2.82
C ARG A 522 8.28 -17.94 -1.91
N GLU A 523 7.81 -16.74 -1.56
CA GLU A 523 8.51 -15.83 -0.63
C GLU A 523 8.96 -16.60 0.63
N CYS A 524 10.19 -16.38 1.11
CA CYS A 524 10.76 -17.15 2.24
C CYS A 524 9.95 -17.04 3.55
N LYS A 525 9.00 -16.10 3.64
CA LYS A 525 8.02 -15.95 4.74
C LYS A 525 8.66 -15.92 6.14
N GLY A 526 9.90 -15.43 6.24
CA GLY A 526 10.68 -15.34 7.47
C GLY A 526 11.56 -16.55 7.76
N ASN A 527 11.61 -17.56 6.87
CA ASN A 527 12.58 -18.65 6.96
C ASN A 527 14.01 -18.12 6.76
N PRO A 528 14.98 -18.61 7.53
CA PRO A 528 16.38 -18.21 7.37
C PRO A 528 16.90 -18.63 5.99
N ILE A 529 17.82 -17.82 5.45
CA ILE A 529 18.49 -18.12 4.18
C ILE A 529 19.67 -19.03 4.46
N ASP A 530 19.72 -20.18 3.79
CA ASP A 530 20.91 -21.00 3.72
C ASP A 530 21.69 -20.67 2.45
N ARG A 531 22.70 -19.79 2.59
CA ARG A 531 23.55 -19.30 1.48
C ARG A 531 24.23 -20.42 0.71
N ALA A 532 24.55 -21.54 1.36
CA ALA A 532 25.22 -22.67 0.71
C ALA A 532 24.31 -23.36 -0.33
N ASN A 533 22.98 -23.22 -0.17
CA ASN A 533 21.96 -23.88 -0.98
C ASN A 533 21.11 -22.89 -1.80
N THR A 534 21.61 -21.66 -2.02
CA THR A 534 20.96 -20.68 -2.89
C THR A 534 21.54 -20.67 -4.30
N HIS A 535 20.68 -20.56 -5.30
CA HIS A 535 21.02 -20.50 -6.72
C HIS A 535 20.43 -19.24 -7.37
N LEU A 536 21.15 -18.69 -8.34
CA LEU A 536 20.70 -17.57 -9.16
C LEU A 536 20.06 -18.10 -10.45
N PHE A 537 18.79 -17.75 -10.67
CA PHE A 537 18.03 -18.09 -11.86
C PHE A 537 17.79 -16.85 -12.72
N THR A 538 17.68 -17.06 -14.04
CA THR A 538 17.37 -16.02 -15.02
C THR A 538 16.28 -16.54 -15.95
N ASP A 539 15.09 -15.94 -15.89
CA ASP A 539 14.00 -16.21 -16.83
C ASP A 539 13.92 -15.04 -17.85
N GLU A 540 14.32 -15.27 -19.11
CA GLU A 540 14.30 -14.27 -20.20
C GLU A 540 13.05 -14.46 -21.08
N PHE A 541 12.36 -13.37 -21.40
CA PHE A 541 11.16 -13.39 -22.26
C PHE A 541 10.95 -12.05 -22.99
N ARG A 542 10.16 -12.10 -24.07
CA ARG A 542 9.79 -10.91 -24.85
C ARG A 542 8.56 -10.24 -24.26
N ALA A 543 8.59 -8.91 -24.19
CA ALA A 543 7.51 -8.10 -23.65
C ALA A 543 7.50 -6.69 -24.25
N SER A 544 6.45 -6.38 -25.02
CA SER A 544 6.16 -5.06 -25.56
C SER A 544 7.38 -4.40 -26.23
N GLU A 545 7.91 -5.04 -27.28
CA GLU A 545 9.07 -4.54 -28.05
C GLU A 545 10.34 -4.32 -27.20
N GLY A 546 10.53 -5.20 -26.21
CA GLY A 546 11.73 -5.28 -25.40
C GLY A 546 11.90 -6.69 -24.83
N THR A 547 13.06 -6.92 -24.23
CA THR A 547 13.38 -8.17 -23.53
C THR A 547 13.38 -7.91 -22.04
N GLU A 548 12.61 -8.70 -21.30
CA GLU A 548 12.60 -8.71 -19.84
C GLU A 548 13.41 -9.90 -19.34
N LEU A 549 14.22 -9.66 -18.32
CA LEU A 549 14.96 -10.68 -17.59
C LEU A 549 14.52 -10.63 -16.13
N TYR A 550 13.92 -11.71 -15.67
CA TYR A 550 13.60 -11.91 -14.26
C TYR A 550 14.74 -12.69 -13.61
N LEU A 551 15.53 -11.99 -12.79
CA LEU A 551 16.61 -12.60 -12.01
C LEU A 551 16.08 -12.93 -10.62
N SER A 552 16.38 -14.12 -10.10
CA SER A 552 15.96 -14.51 -8.75
C SER A 552 16.98 -15.36 -8.03
N VAL A 553 17.12 -15.12 -6.73
CA VAL A 553 17.89 -15.98 -5.82
C VAL A 553 16.90 -16.87 -5.07
N GLU A 554 17.00 -18.17 -5.32
CA GLU A 554 16.04 -19.19 -4.87
C GLU A 554 16.80 -20.42 -4.34
N ASN A 555 16.10 -21.35 -3.70
CA ASN A 555 16.66 -22.69 -3.48
C ASN A 555 16.66 -23.52 -4.78
N GLU A 556 17.38 -24.64 -4.79
CA GLU A 556 17.54 -25.51 -5.96
C GLU A 556 16.19 -25.93 -6.59
N ASP A 557 15.21 -26.29 -5.75
CA ASP A 557 13.86 -26.70 -6.18
C ASP A 557 12.96 -25.54 -6.64
N ARG A 558 13.42 -24.29 -6.57
CA ARG A 558 12.63 -23.08 -6.86
C ARG A 558 11.32 -23.00 -6.06
N THR A 559 11.31 -23.50 -4.83
CA THR A 559 10.16 -23.48 -3.91
C THR A 559 10.24 -22.37 -2.87
N GLN A 560 11.43 -21.83 -2.62
CA GLN A 560 11.69 -20.70 -1.74
C GLN A 560 12.45 -19.60 -2.49
N LEU A 561 11.95 -18.37 -2.37
CA LEU A 561 12.46 -17.16 -3.01
C LEU A 561 13.02 -16.22 -1.93
N TYR A 562 14.30 -15.85 -2.10
CA TYR A 562 15.05 -15.00 -1.18
C TYR A 562 15.22 -13.57 -1.69
N GLY A 563 15.20 -13.38 -3.00
CA GLY A 563 15.20 -12.05 -3.61
C GLY A 563 15.03 -12.14 -5.12
N HIS A 564 14.61 -11.05 -5.75
CA HIS A 564 14.50 -10.98 -7.21
C HIS A 564 14.72 -9.57 -7.75
N LEU A 565 15.06 -9.50 -9.03
CA LEU A 565 15.28 -8.27 -9.79
C LEU A 565 14.60 -8.38 -11.17
N ARG A 566 14.03 -7.27 -11.64
CA ARG A 566 13.47 -7.14 -12.99
C ARG A 566 14.33 -6.22 -13.84
N LEU A 567 14.99 -6.76 -14.85
CA LEU A 567 15.83 -6.04 -15.80
C LEU A 567 15.13 -5.98 -17.16
N ARG A 568 14.95 -4.78 -17.71
CA ARG A 568 14.39 -4.55 -19.05
C ARG A 568 15.44 -3.99 -19.99
N LEU A 569 15.53 -4.59 -21.17
CA LEU A 569 16.35 -4.17 -22.31
C LEU A 569 15.40 -3.77 -23.44
N ARG A 570 15.38 -2.49 -23.83
CA ARG A 570 14.43 -1.98 -24.85
C ARG A 570 15.01 -2.11 -26.25
N ASP A 571 14.19 -2.50 -27.22
CA ASP A 571 14.62 -2.54 -28.61
C ASP A 571 14.87 -1.11 -29.12
N GLY A 572 16.08 -0.87 -29.61
CA GLY A 572 16.47 0.46 -30.11
C GLY A 572 16.55 1.52 -29.00
N ALA A 573 16.91 1.15 -27.77
CA ALA A 573 17.02 2.07 -26.62
C ALA A 573 17.85 3.34 -26.87
N ALA A 574 18.81 3.31 -27.82
CA ALA A 574 19.63 4.46 -28.20
C ALA A 574 18.94 5.43 -29.18
N ARG A 575 17.85 5.03 -29.85
CA ARG A 575 17.15 5.86 -30.85
C ARG A 575 16.27 6.90 -30.16
N GLU A 576 16.36 8.16 -30.59
CA GLU A 576 15.58 9.28 -30.04
C GLU A 576 14.07 8.98 -30.00
N GLU A 577 13.52 8.54 -31.13
CA GLU A 577 12.09 8.25 -31.34
C GLU A 577 11.51 7.19 -30.39
N ARG A 578 12.36 6.36 -29.78
CA ARG A 578 11.96 5.28 -28.86
C ARG A 578 12.01 5.69 -27.39
N ASN A 579 12.49 6.90 -27.08
CA ASN A 579 12.68 7.35 -25.71
C ASN A 579 11.59 8.33 -25.27
N ILE A 580 10.66 7.83 -24.45
CA ILE A 580 9.60 8.64 -23.84
C ILE A 580 10.18 9.67 -22.85
N LEU A 581 11.21 9.26 -22.11
CA LEU A 581 11.90 10.04 -21.09
C LEU A 581 13.37 10.20 -21.47
N PRO A 582 13.87 11.44 -21.67
CA PRO A 582 15.25 11.67 -22.12
C PRO A 582 16.34 11.02 -21.24
N VAL A 583 16.13 11.01 -19.92
CA VAL A 583 17.07 10.43 -18.94
C VAL A 583 17.32 8.92 -19.16
N LEU A 584 16.39 8.21 -19.81
CA LEU A 584 16.47 6.77 -20.02
C LEU A 584 17.16 6.39 -21.33
N ARG A 585 17.60 7.34 -22.14
CA ARG A 585 18.23 7.06 -23.44
C ARG A 585 19.45 6.16 -23.27
N GLY A 586 19.46 5.07 -24.03
CA GLY A 586 20.56 4.08 -24.01
C GLY A 586 20.70 3.32 -22.69
N CYS A 587 19.76 3.46 -21.75
CA CYS A 587 19.81 2.80 -20.45
C CYS A 587 19.16 1.41 -20.50
N ALA A 588 19.82 0.42 -19.91
CA ALA A 588 19.16 -0.76 -19.36
C ALA A 588 18.36 -0.34 -18.12
N LEU A 589 17.20 -0.95 -17.89
CA LEU A 589 16.30 -0.51 -16.82
C LEU A 589 16.16 -1.57 -15.73
N ILE A 590 16.45 -1.20 -14.48
CA ILE A 590 16.03 -1.99 -13.33
C ILE A 590 14.68 -1.47 -12.86
N ARG A 591 13.66 -2.33 -13.03
CA ARG A 591 12.25 -2.04 -12.76
C ARG A 591 11.83 -2.40 -11.34
N GLU A 592 12.52 -3.37 -10.76
CA GLU A 592 12.31 -3.82 -9.39
C GLU A 592 13.57 -4.47 -8.86
N LEU A 593 13.91 -4.21 -7.61
CA LEU A 593 14.75 -5.05 -6.78
C LEU A 593 13.98 -5.29 -5.48
N HIS A 594 13.85 -6.55 -5.07
CA HIS A 594 13.19 -6.90 -3.83
C HIS A 594 13.92 -8.06 -3.15
N THR A 595 14.26 -7.89 -1.88
CA THR A 595 14.90 -8.91 -1.04
C THR A 595 13.93 -9.31 0.08
N TYR A 596 13.79 -10.60 0.30
CA TYR A 596 12.93 -11.17 1.32
C TYR A 596 13.75 -11.58 2.54
N GLY A 597 13.42 -11.04 3.71
CA GLY A 597 14.13 -11.36 4.93
C GLY A 597 13.65 -10.59 6.16
N LYS A 598 13.69 -11.24 7.34
CA LYS A 598 13.37 -10.60 8.61
C LYS A 598 14.59 -9.78 9.08
N LEU A 599 14.36 -8.50 9.35
CA LEU A 599 15.23 -7.67 10.21
C LEU A 599 15.22 -8.29 11.61
N ILE A 600 16.39 -8.70 12.10
CA ILE A 600 16.61 -8.71 13.55
C ILE A 600 16.88 -7.27 13.92
N ALA A 601 16.03 -6.70 14.78
CA ALA A 601 16.21 -5.34 15.26
C ALA A 601 17.61 -5.20 15.90
N VAL A 602 18.28 -4.08 15.64
CA VAL A 602 19.67 -3.73 15.99
C VAL A 602 19.93 -3.69 17.53
N SER A 603 18.99 -4.17 18.37
CA SER A 603 19.11 -4.15 19.83
C SER A 603 19.87 -5.34 20.43
N GLN A 604 20.15 -6.41 19.68
CA GLN A 604 20.93 -7.56 20.18
C GLN A 604 22.34 -7.61 19.59
N GLN A 605 23.36 -7.57 20.46
CA GLN A 605 24.74 -7.82 20.05
C GLN A 605 24.84 -9.24 19.48
N ASN A 606 25.29 -9.34 18.22
CA ASN A 606 25.60 -10.58 17.52
C ASN A 606 26.44 -11.53 18.39
N THR A 607 25.81 -12.59 18.91
CA THR A 607 26.51 -13.78 19.40
C THR A 607 26.75 -14.74 18.23
N GLY A 608 27.63 -14.34 17.29
CA GLY A 608 28.40 -15.22 16.38
C GLY A 608 27.72 -16.30 15.52
N HIS A 609 26.41 -16.52 15.59
CA HIS A 609 25.72 -17.69 15.01
C HIS A 609 24.48 -17.36 14.16
N GLU A 610 24.19 -16.09 13.91
CA GLU A 610 23.04 -15.69 13.09
C GLU A 610 23.54 -15.24 11.71
N THR A 611 23.47 -16.14 10.73
CA THR A 611 23.72 -15.85 9.31
C THR A 611 22.66 -14.89 8.79
N GLN A 612 22.98 -13.60 8.92
CA GLN A 612 22.21 -12.42 8.49
C GLN A 612 22.17 -12.31 6.94
N HIS A 613 21.15 -11.61 6.42
CA HIS A 613 20.83 -11.39 4.99
C HIS A 613 21.89 -10.57 4.24
N VAL A 614 23.10 -11.09 4.07
CA VAL A 614 24.24 -10.29 3.57
C VAL A 614 24.31 -10.29 2.02
N GLY A 615 23.75 -9.32 1.32
CA GLY A 615 24.08 -9.04 -0.09
C GLY A 615 23.36 -9.84 -1.19
N VAL A 616 22.16 -10.39 -0.94
CA VAL A 616 21.31 -10.96 -2.03
C VAL A 616 20.95 -9.86 -3.04
N GLY A 617 20.61 -8.67 -2.55
CA GLY A 617 20.28 -7.53 -3.40
C GLY A 617 21.49 -7.10 -4.23
N THR A 618 22.65 -7.01 -3.59
CA THR A 618 23.91 -6.61 -4.23
C THR A 618 24.40 -7.66 -5.23
N GLN A 619 24.18 -8.95 -4.97
CA GLN A 619 24.41 -10.02 -5.95
C GLN A 619 23.54 -9.88 -7.20
N LEU A 620 22.23 -9.63 -7.02
CA LEU A 620 21.30 -9.42 -8.13
C LEU A 620 21.65 -8.19 -8.96
N MET A 621 22.02 -7.08 -8.30
CA MET A 621 22.46 -5.85 -8.95
C MET A 621 23.71 -6.09 -9.81
N ARG A 622 24.70 -6.81 -9.27
CA ARG A 622 25.93 -7.13 -10.01
C ARG A 622 25.65 -7.97 -11.23
N GLU A 623 24.79 -8.99 -11.12
CA GLU A 623 24.44 -9.81 -12.27
C GLU A 623 23.69 -9.00 -13.34
N ALA A 624 22.78 -8.11 -12.92
CA ALA A 624 22.09 -7.22 -13.85
C ALA A 624 23.07 -6.31 -14.61
N GLU A 625 24.05 -5.72 -13.91
CA GLU A 625 25.10 -4.89 -14.52
C GLU A 625 25.94 -5.69 -15.52
N ARG A 626 26.32 -6.93 -15.19
CA ARG A 626 27.05 -7.84 -16.08
C ARG A 626 26.26 -8.12 -17.36
N ILE A 627 25.00 -8.56 -17.23
CA ILE A 627 24.13 -8.88 -18.37
C ILE A 627 23.91 -7.66 -19.26
N ALA A 628 23.64 -6.49 -18.66
CA ALA A 628 23.43 -5.27 -19.43
C ALA A 628 24.68 -4.92 -20.27
N LYS A 629 25.87 -5.01 -19.68
CA LYS A 629 27.14 -4.74 -20.36
C LYS A 629 27.41 -5.73 -21.50
N GLU A 630 27.16 -7.02 -21.29
CA GLU A 630 27.28 -8.06 -22.33
C GLU A 630 26.31 -7.84 -23.49
N ARG A 631 25.13 -7.26 -23.20
CA ARG A 631 24.13 -6.88 -24.21
C ARG A 631 24.40 -5.51 -24.84
N GLY A 632 25.56 -4.91 -24.59
CA GLY A 632 26.01 -3.66 -25.21
C GLY A 632 25.43 -2.39 -24.61
N TYR A 633 24.89 -2.45 -23.39
CA TYR A 633 24.45 -1.25 -22.67
C TYR A 633 25.60 -0.65 -21.87
N HIS A 634 25.80 0.65 -22.02
CA HIS A 634 26.84 1.41 -21.31
C HIS A 634 26.31 2.14 -20.08
N ARG A 635 24.99 2.14 -19.89
CA ARG A 635 24.29 2.90 -18.86
C ARG A 635 23.13 2.11 -18.31
N MET A 636 22.86 2.28 -17.01
CA MET A 636 21.75 1.63 -16.32
C MET A 636 20.98 2.64 -15.47
N ALA A 637 19.65 2.54 -15.49
CA ALA A 637 18.76 3.38 -14.71
C ALA A 637 17.84 2.52 -13.84
N VAL A 638 17.66 2.93 -12.59
CA VAL A 638 16.79 2.28 -11.61
C VAL A 638 15.63 3.20 -11.26
N ILE A 639 14.40 2.67 -11.32
CA ILE A 639 13.20 3.35 -10.82
C ILE A 639 13.09 3.24 -9.29
N ALA A 640 14.07 3.81 -8.58
CA ALA A 640 14.11 3.73 -7.12
C ALA A 640 12.92 4.47 -6.48
N GLY A 641 12.34 3.85 -5.46
CA GLY A 641 11.52 4.58 -4.49
C GLY A 641 12.38 5.55 -3.70
N VAL A 642 11.77 6.63 -3.23
CA VAL A 642 12.48 7.74 -2.56
C VAL A 642 13.29 7.24 -1.36
N GLY A 643 12.64 6.46 -0.49
CA GLY A 643 13.23 5.88 0.71
C GLY A 643 14.38 4.87 0.50
N VAL A 644 14.67 4.48 -0.75
CA VAL A 644 15.74 3.52 -1.09
C VAL A 644 16.83 4.11 -2.00
N ARG A 645 16.77 5.39 -2.36
CA ARG A 645 17.79 6.03 -3.22
C ARG A 645 19.21 5.90 -2.66
N ARG A 646 19.35 6.01 -1.33
CA ARG A 646 20.64 5.86 -0.64
C ARG A 646 21.26 4.47 -0.75
N TYR A 647 20.45 3.43 -0.86
CA TYR A 647 20.94 2.07 -1.13
C TYR A 647 21.69 2.04 -2.46
N TYR A 648 21.06 2.53 -3.53
CA TYR A 648 21.68 2.60 -4.85
C TYR A 648 22.87 3.57 -4.90
N ALA A 649 22.84 4.66 -4.13
CA ALA A 649 23.96 5.59 -4.04
C ALA A 649 25.26 4.91 -3.55
N LYS A 650 25.14 3.98 -2.59
CA LYS A 650 26.29 3.17 -2.13
C LYS A 650 26.85 2.25 -3.22
N LEU A 651 26.02 1.82 -4.16
CA LEU A 651 26.40 0.99 -5.32
C LEU A 651 26.96 1.84 -6.49
N GLY A 652 27.17 3.14 -6.28
CA GLY A 652 27.74 4.06 -7.28
C GLY A 652 26.71 4.72 -8.21
N TYR A 653 25.41 4.55 -7.96
CA TYR A 653 24.36 5.24 -8.74
C TYR A 653 24.19 6.68 -8.26
N ARG A 654 23.83 7.58 -9.17
CA ARG A 654 23.57 8.99 -8.87
C ARG A 654 22.16 9.36 -9.31
N LEU A 655 21.53 10.27 -8.57
CA LEU A 655 20.21 10.76 -8.95
C LEU A 655 20.34 11.66 -10.17
N GLU A 656 19.67 11.28 -11.26
CA GLU A 656 19.51 12.10 -12.46
C GLU A 656 18.02 12.20 -12.80
N ASP A 657 17.50 13.43 -12.86
CA ASP A 657 16.06 13.71 -12.90
C ASP A 657 15.34 13.00 -11.73
N THR A 658 14.67 11.88 -12.00
CA THR A 658 13.94 11.09 -10.99
C THR A 658 14.45 9.65 -10.86
N TYR A 659 15.51 9.27 -11.57
CA TYR A 659 16.06 7.91 -11.61
C TYR A 659 17.44 7.83 -10.97
N MET A 660 17.79 6.67 -10.42
CA MET A 660 19.17 6.39 -9.98
C MET A 660 19.93 5.82 -11.17
N VAL A 661 20.98 6.49 -11.64
CA VAL A 661 21.66 6.17 -12.89
C VAL A 661 23.15 5.91 -12.65
N LYS A 662 23.71 4.95 -13.39
CA LYS A 662 25.13 4.57 -13.33
C LYS A 662 25.66 4.28 -14.73
N MET A 663 26.92 4.68 -14.96
CA MET A 663 27.70 4.30 -16.15
C MET A 663 28.38 2.94 -15.88
N LEU A 664 28.26 2.00 -16.82
CA LEU A 664 28.74 0.62 -16.66
C LEU A 664 30.19 0.40 -17.16
N ASP A 665 30.77 1.41 -17.81
CA ASP A 665 32.14 1.34 -18.34
C ASP A 665 33.20 1.69 -17.29
N ASP A 666 32.81 2.36 -16.20
CA ASP A 666 33.71 2.72 -15.11
C ASP A 666 34.01 1.53 -14.19
N GLN A 667 35.17 0.90 -14.39
CA GLN A 667 35.65 -0.21 -13.56
C GLN A 667 35.77 0.16 -12.07
N ALA A 668 36.02 1.44 -11.76
CA ALA A 668 36.12 1.93 -10.38
C ALA A 668 34.80 1.83 -9.59
N ASN A 669 33.66 1.74 -10.29
CA ASN A 669 32.33 1.66 -9.68
C ASN A 669 31.72 0.25 -9.82
N ALA A 670 32.47 -0.76 -10.26
CA ALA A 670 31.96 -2.12 -10.38
C ALA A 670 31.66 -2.71 -9.00
N ILE A 671 30.52 -3.39 -8.86
CA ILE A 671 30.17 -4.10 -7.63
C ILE A 671 31.08 -5.32 -7.50
N THR A 672 31.86 -5.42 -6.42
CA THR A 672 32.83 -6.52 -6.21
C THR A 672 32.25 -7.68 -5.41
N GLU A 673 32.89 -8.85 -5.43
CA GLU A 673 32.50 -9.99 -4.56
C GLU A 673 32.62 -9.61 -3.08
N GLU A 674 33.67 -8.86 -2.72
CA GLU A 674 33.86 -8.41 -1.33
C GLU A 674 32.70 -7.51 -0.89
N GLN A 675 32.21 -6.65 -1.77
CA GLN A 675 31.04 -5.82 -1.48
C GLN A 675 29.78 -6.67 -1.29
N VAL A 676 29.54 -7.68 -2.12
CA VAL A 676 28.41 -8.63 -1.95
C VAL A 676 28.48 -9.36 -0.60
N VAL A 677 29.69 -9.76 -0.18
CA VAL A 677 29.89 -10.50 1.07
C VAL A 677 29.85 -9.60 2.31
N GLN A 678 30.01 -8.28 2.17
CA GLN A 678 30.01 -7.34 3.30
C GLN A 678 28.71 -6.54 3.44
N ASP A 679 27.90 -6.43 2.38
CA ASP A 679 26.73 -5.56 2.38
C ASP A 679 25.55 -6.18 3.12
N ASP A 680 24.94 -5.40 4.01
CA ASP A 680 23.65 -5.74 4.62
C ASP A 680 22.56 -4.98 3.86
N ASP A 681 21.79 -5.71 3.06
CA ASP A 681 20.70 -5.19 2.21
C ASP A 681 19.63 -4.44 3.03
N ASN A 682 19.68 -4.50 4.36
CA ASN A 682 18.70 -3.95 5.27
C ASN A 682 19.12 -2.68 6.05
N GLU A 683 20.31 -2.12 5.82
CA GLU A 683 20.83 -1.01 6.64
C GLU A 683 19.90 0.23 6.71
N ASN A 684 19.32 0.45 7.89
CA ASN A 684 18.76 1.75 8.30
C ASN A 684 19.87 2.57 9.00
N SER A 685 20.81 3.10 8.23
CA SER A 685 22.01 3.78 8.77
C SER A 685 21.69 4.91 9.77
N ALA A 686 20.58 5.64 9.56
CA ALA A 686 20.14 6.72 10.44
C ALA A 686 19.84 6.24 11.88
N TYR A 687 19.25 5.05 12.04
CA TYR A 687 18.97 4.49 13.37
C TYR A 687 20.25 3.97 14.04
N SER A 688 21.14 3.34 13.28
CA SER A 688 22.45 2.86 13.77
C SER A 688 23.32 4.03 14.27
N SER A 689 23.37 5.14 13.52
CA SER A 689 24.12 6.34 13.90
C SER A 689 23.55 7.03 15.14
N PHE A 690 22.22 7.10 15.29
CA PHE A 690 21.57 7.66 16.47
C PHE A 690 21.80 6.82 17.73
N VAL A 691 21.69 5.49 17.63
CA VAL A 691 21.99 4.56 18.73
C VAL A 691 23.48 4.60 19.09
N SER A 692 24.37 4.72 18.10
CA SER A 692 25.80 4.89 18.33
C SER A 692 26.12 6.22 19.02
N ALA A 693 25.46 7.31 18.61
CA ALA A 693 25.60 8.62 19.24
C ALA A 693 25.10 8.62 20.70
N ILE A 694 23.98 7.95 21.00
CA ILE A 694 23.50 7.77 22.38
C ILE A 694 24.47 6.92 23.20
N LYS A 695 25.02 5.84 22.65
CA LYS A 695 26.01 5.00 23.35
C LYS A 695 27.32 5.75 23.60
N SER A 696 27.73 6.62 22.68
CA SER A 696 28.87 7.52 22.84
C SER A 696 28.60 8.59 23.90
N PHE A 697 27.36 9.07 24.00
CA PHE A 697 26.96 10.10 24.97
C PHE A 697 26.84 9.56 26.41
N PHE A 698 26.51 8.28 26.58
CA PHE A 698 26.38 7.62 27.88
C PHE A 698 27.64 6.88 28.37
N GLY A 699 28.79 7.05 27.71
CA GLY A 699 30.11 6.78 28.31
C GLY A 699 30.31 5.43 28.98
N LEU A 700 30.04 4.31 28.31
CA LEU A 700 30.50 2.99 28.75
C LEU A 700 31.92 2.71 28.22
N GLN A 701 32.92 3.40 28.75
CA GLN A 701 34.31 2.95 28.63
C GLN A 701 34.48 1.68 29.49
N LYS A 702 34.63 0.53 28.83
CA LYS A 702 35.06 -0.71 29.47
C LYS A 702 36.42 -0.49 30.12
N THR A 703 36.48 -0.49 31.44
CA THR A 703 37.72 -0.66 32.19
C THR A 703 38.19 -2.11 32.01
N MET A 704 39.36 -2.30 31.39
CA MET A 704 40.02 -3.61 31.35
C MET A 704 40.54 -3.97 32.75
N PRO A 705 40.31 -5.19 33.27
CA PRO A 705 41.00 -5.66 34.46
C PRO A 705 42.45 -6.02 34.11
N LYS A 706 43.39 -5.45 34.87
CA LYS A 706 44.80 -5.82 34.87
C LYS A 706 44.95 -7.31 35.20
N GLY A 707 45.72 -8.03 34.39
CA GLY A 707 46.07 -9.42 34.63
C GLY A 707 46.92 -9.61 35.89
N VAL A 708 46.73 -10.75 36.53
CA VAL A 708 47.64 -11.33 37.54
C VAL A 708 48.28 -12.56 36.88
N PRO A 709 49.62 -12.74 36.96
CA PRO A 709 50.32 -13.77 36.20
C PRO A 709 50.44 -15.09 36.97
N ALA A 710 50.12 -16.19 36.29
CA ALA A 710 50.90 -17.43 36.16
C ALA A 710 50.03 -18.48 35.45
#